data_AF-C5BU23-F1
#
_entry.id   AF-C5BU23-F1
#
_cell.length_a   1.000
_cell.length_b   1.000
_cell.length_c   1.000
_cell.angle_alpha   90.00
_cell.angle_beta   90.00
_cell.angle_gamma   90.00
#
_symmetry.space_group_name_H-M   'P 1'
#
loop_
_entity.id
_entity.type
_entity.pdbx_description
1 polymer ?
#
loop_
_entity_poly.entity_id
_entity_poly.type
_entity_poly.pdbx_seq_one_letter_code
_entity_poly.pdbx_strand_id
1 'polypeptide(L)'
;MNKNEKRGNYLNSALAAAVLAATATVFTAPVNAQTLTSNSTGTNGGHYYSFWKDSGDASFTLHSGGRYASEWNTSTNNWVGGKGWNPGGAKVVNYEGYYGVSNSQNSYLALYGWTKNPLIEYYIIESYGSYNPSSCSGGTNYGSFQSDGATYNVRRCQRVQQPSIEGTATFYQYFSVRSPKKGFGQISGTINVGNHFNYWASQGLNLGSHDYMVLATEGYRSTGSSDISVTEGSAGGSSSGSSSGGGSSSSGSSSSSSGGNGGAITVRARGTNGDERISLNVGGSAVASWTLSTSYQNYTYTGGATGDIQVEYTNDASGRDVILDYVQVNGETRQAEDMEYNTATYANGECGGGSFSETMHCSGVIGFGETSDCFSGSCSGGSSTSSSGGGSSSSSSSGGSSSGGGSCSGYVGITFDDGPGNYTNTLINALKTNNLTPVTWFVQGQYIQGNSAAAQQLMSVGEIQNHSWNHPDMTSYSYAQVVDQISRTTQAIRGAGAPAPTLYRPPYGNNTSAIRQAAQNQGLRYITWDVDSKDWDGASSAQIAAAAGQMQNGQVILMHDHDYHTRTINAIPAIASGLRAKGLCAGRIDPNTGRAVAPAGGSSSSSSGGSTTSSSSGGSSSSSSGGSSSGSSSSGGTGGSCVCNWWGTNYPVCANSSGWGWENGQSCIGAQTCNSGGGGGVVCN
;
A
#
# COMPACT_ATOMS: atom_id res chain seq x y z
N MET A 1 42.95 14.19 74.94
CA MET A 1 44.26 14.63 74.39
C MET A 1 45.10 13.40 74.08
N ASN A 2 45.23 13.15 72.77
CA ASN A 2 46.20 12.36 71.99
C ASN A 2 46.98 11.18 72.63
N LYS A 3 46.73 9.98 72.07
CA LYS A 3 47.70 8.89 71.87
C LYS A 3 47.52 8.41 70.42
N ASN A 4 48.46 8.67 69.51
CA ASN A 4 49.69 7.93 69.20
C ASN A 4 49.45 6.56 68.55
N GLU A 5 49.85 6.44 67.27
CA GLU A 5 50.85 5.49 66.70
C GLU A 5 50.62 5.39 65.17
N LYS A 6 51.45 6.00 64.30
CA LYS A 6 52.79 5.60 63.79
C LYS A 6 52.91 4.16 63.24
N ARG A 7 53.10 4.06 61.93
CA ARG A 7 54.10 3.28 61.14
C ARG A 7 53.68 3.37 59.65
N GLY A 8 54.43 3.94 58.70
CA GLY A 8 55.77 3.57 58.21
C GLY A 8 55.64 2.29 57.35
N ASN A 9 56.16 2.11 56.14
CA ASN A 9 57.12 2.82 55.29
C ASN A 9 57.21 1.94 53.99
N TYR A 10 57.13 2.51 52.78
CA TYR A 10 58.21 2.60 51.78
C TYR A 10 58.26 1.54 50.65
N LEU A 11 58.53 2.07 49.43
CA LEU A 11 59.22 1.45 48.26
C LEU A 11 58.40 0.44 47.43
N ASN A 12 58.47 0.35 46.10
CA ASN A 12 59.06 1.13 45.01
C ASN A 12 58.59 0.45 43.70
N SER A 13 58.64 1.18 42.57
CA SER A 13 58.86 0.63 41.20
C SER A 13 57.68 0.05 40.40
N ALA A 14 57.28 0.86 39.41
CA ALA A 14 57.09 0.54 37.99
C ALA A 14 56.47 -0.81 37.55
N LEU A 15 55.37 -0.77 36.78
CA LEU A 15 55.38 -0.96 35.32
C LEU A 15 53.94 -0.98 34.74
N ALA A 16 53.86 -0.48 33.50
CA ALA A 16 52.90 -0.83 32.45
C ALA A 16 51.39 -0.55 32.66
N ALA A 17 50.92 0.47 31.95
CA ALA A 17 49.51 0.65 31.64
C ALA A 17 49.03 -0.49 30.71
N ALA A 18 48.10 -1.30 31.21
CA ALA A 18 47.22 -2.13 30.41
C ALA A 18 45.78 -1.64 30.65
N VAL A 19 45.23 -0.93 29.67
CA VAL A 19 43.81 -0.55 29.66
C VAL A 19 43.01 -1.81 29.29
N LEU A 20 42.49 -2.51 30.29
CA LEU A 20 41.41 -3.48 30.10
C LEU A 20 40.09 -2.70 30.04
N ALA A 21 39.43 -2.74 28.88
CA ALA A 21 38.04 -2.36 28.75
C ALA A 21 37.17 -3.35 29.55
N ALA A 22 36.75 -2.95 30.74
CA ALA A 22 35.73 -3.67 31.50
C ALA A 22 34.36 -3.36 30.87
N THR A 23 33.85 -4.29 30.06
CA THR A 23 32.44 -4.33 29.70
C THR A 23 31.63 -4.53 30.96
N ALA A 24 30.92 -3.50 31.41
CA ALA A 24 29.92 -3.60 32.45
C ALA A 24 28.74 -4.43 31.91
N THR A 25 28.74 -5.73 32.18
CA THR A 25 27.55 -6.57 32.05
C THR A 25 26.53 -6.10 33.08
N VAL A 26 25.50 -5.38 32.62
CA VAL A 26 24.31 -5.08 33.40
C VAL A 26 23.56 -6.40 33.62
N PHE A 27 23.71 -6.98 34.81
CA PHE A 27 22.84 -8.05 35.27
C PHE A 27 21.46 -7.45 35.58
N THR A 28 20.47 -7.69 34.73
CA THR A 28 19.07 -7.45 35.08
C THR A 28 18.58 -8.61 35.96
N ALA A 29 18.24 -8.31 37.22
CA ALA A 29 17.55 -9.28 38.07
C ALA A 29 16.18 -9.64 37.46
N PRO A 30 15.69 -10.89 37.62
CA PRO A 30 14.37 -11.25 37.12
C PRO A 30 13.30 -10.41 37.83
N VAL A 31 12.57 -9.60 37.06
CA VAL A 31 11.43 -8.83 37.56
C VAL A 31 10.29 -9.81 37.83
N ASN A 32 10.02 -10.08 39.11
CA ASN A 32 8.85 -10.85 39.51
C ASN A 32 7.57 -10.05 39.18
N ALA A 33 6.50 -10.76 38.81
CA ALA A 33 5.20 -10.14 38.55
C ALA A 33 4.67 -9.44 39.82
N GLN A 34 4.17 -8.21 39.69
CA GLN A 34 3.64 -7.43 40.80
C GLN A 34 2.14 -7.24 40.65
N THR A 35 1.34 -7.81 41.55
CA THR A 35 -0.11 -7.59 41.59
C THR A 35 -0.46 -6.37 42.42
N LEU A 36 -1.23 -5.47 41.81
CA LEU A 36 -1.79 -4.28 42.41
C LEU A 36 -3.27 -4.52 42.72
N THR A 37 -3.68 -4.14 43.92
CA THR A 37 -5.08 -4.20 44.37
C THR A 37 -5.59 -2.83 44.83
N SER A 38 -4.79 -1.78 44.66
CA SER A 38 -5.11 -0.38 44.98
C SER A 38 -4.57 0.54 43.88
N ASN A 39 -5.17 1.72 43.74
CA ASN A 39 -4.84 2.68 42.69
C ASN A 39 -3.36 3.02 42.68
N SER A 40 -2.74 2.96 41.50
CA SER A 40 -1.31 3.19 41.34
C SER A 40 -0.96 3.50 39.90
N THR A 41 0.06 4.33 39.71
CA THR A 41 0.66 4.61 38.41
C THR A 41 2.18 4.59 38.54
N GLY A 42 2.89 4.34 37.45
CA GLY A 42 4.35 4.33 37.46
C GLY A 42 4.93 3.68 36.21
N THR A 43 6.17 3.21 36.31
CA THR A 43 6.87 2.51 35.21
C THR A 43 7.19 1.08 35.64
N ASN A 44 6.93 0.13 34.76
CA ASN A 44 7.26 -1.28 34.95
C ASN A 44 7.65 -1.91 33.60
N GLY A 45 8.79 -2.60 33.54
CA GLY A 45 9.22 -3.27 32.31
C GLY A 45 9.43 -2.32 31.12
N GLY A 46 9.88 -1.09 31.37
CA GLY A 46 10.07 -0.07 30.33
C GLY A 46 8.79 0.62 29.84
N HIS A 47 7.63 0.30 30.40
CA HIS A 47 6.34 0.87 30.03
C HIS A 47 5.72 1.64 31.19
N TYR A 48 5.03 2.74 30.88
CA TYR A 48 4.15 3.39 31.85
C TYR A 48 2.95 2.49 32.11
N TYR A 49 2.47 2.45 33.36
CA TYR A 49 1.22 1.80 33.71
C TYR A 49 0.32 2.74 34.49
N SER A 50 -0.98 2.53 34.34
CA SER A 50 -2.01 3.16 35.16
C SER A 50 -2.99 2.08 35.61
N PHE A 51 -3.34 2.10 36.88
CA PHE A 51 -4.40 1.27 37.46
C PHE A 51 -5.24 2.13 38.40
N TRP A 52 -6.52 2.20 38.11
CA TRP A 52 -7.50 2.96 38.88
C TRP A 52 -8.79 2.16 39.05
N LYS A 53 -9.36 2.21 40.24
CA LYS A 53 -10.73 1.77 40.54
C LYS A 53 -11.36 2.70 41.57
N ASP A 54 -12.69 2.76 41.56
CA ASP A 54 -13.45 3.46 42.60
C ASP A 54 -13.69 2.58 43.84
N SER A 55 -14.00 1.30 43.62
CA SER A 55 -14.42 0.35 44.65
C SER A 55 -14.39 -1.09 44.11
N GLY A 56 -14.38 -2.06 45.02
CA GLY A 56 -14.42 -3.49 44.71
C GLY A 56 -13.05 -4.12 44.45
N ASP A 57 -13.07 -5.35 43.93
CA ASP A 57 -11.96 -6.30 44.04
C ASP A 57 -11.12 -6.44 42.76
N ALA A 58 -11.21 -5.49 41.82
CA ALA A 58 -10.33 -5.51 40.65
C ALA A 58 -8.86 -5.59 41.06
N SER A 59 -8.11 -6.46 40.39
CA SER A 59 -6.67 -6.66 40.55
C SER A 59 -5.97 -6.45 39.21
N PHE A 60 -4.72 -5.97 39.28
CA PHE A 60 -3.92 -5.62 38.11
C PHE A 60 -2.48 -6.08 38.28
N THR A 61 -2.08 -7.10 37.54
CA THR A 61 -0.76 -7.73 37.63
C THR A 61 0.17 -7.20 36.54
N LEU A 62 1.27 -6.59 36.97
CA LEU A 62 2.35 -6.10 36.13
C LEU A 62 3.32 -7.24 35.82
N HIS A 63 3.44 -7.62 34.55
CA HIS A 63 4.46 -8.54 34.05
C HIS A 63 5.63 -7.80 33.39
N SER A 64 6.67 -8.50 32.94
CA SER A 64 7.76 -7.88 32.16
C SER A 64 7.27 -7.24 30.86
N GLY A 65 7.98 -6.22 30.37
CA GLY A 65 7.64 -5.53 29.12
C GLY A 65 6.28 -4.81 29.20
N GLY A 66 5.57 -4.75 28.07
CA GLY A 66 4.24 -4.14 27.98
C GLY A 66 3.10 -5.02 28.48
N ARG A 67 3.38 -6.24 28.99
CA ARG A 67 2.33 -7.17 29.42
C ARG A 67 1.74 -6.82 30.79
N TYR A 68 0.41 -6.86 30.88
CA TYR A 68 -0.35 -6.80 32.12
C TYR A 68 -1.46 -7.85 32.11
N ALA A 69 -1.89 -8.27 33.30
CA ALA A 69 -3.09 -9.07 33.47
C ALA A 69 -4.04 -8.39 34.46
N SER A 70 -5.34 -8.65 34.34
CA SER A 70 -6.35 -8.16 35.25
C SER A 70 -7.43 -9.19 35.51
N GLU A 71 -8.03 -9.10 36.69
CA GLU A 71 -9.21 -9.87 37.06
C GLU A 71 -10.16 -8.97 37.84
N TRP A 72 -11.45 -9.04 37.53
CA TRP A 72 -12.49 -8.36 38.27
C TRP A 72 -13.79 -9.15 38.26
N ASN A 73 -14.62 -8.86 39.25
CA ASN A 73 -15.95 -9.45 39.37
C ASN A 73 -16.99 -8.35 39.66
N THR A 74 -18.24 -8.76 39.80
CA THR A 74 -19.38 -7.84 39.96
C THR A 74 -19.34 -6.99 41.23
N SER A 75 -18.43 -7.24 42.18
CA SER A 75 -18.17 -6.35 43.32
C SER A 75 -17.48 -5.05 42.90
N THR A 76 -16.77 -5.05 41.76
CA THR A 76 -16.14 -3.87 41.18
C THR A 76 -17.17 -2.99 40.50
N ASN A 77 -17.31 -1.75 40.97
CA ASN A 77 -18.21 -0.79 40.32
C ASN A 77 -17.57 -0.22 39.05
N ASN A 78 -16.42 0.45 39.13
CA ASN A 78 -15.64 0.85 37.96
C ASN A 78 -14.14 0.67 38.16
N TRP A 79 -13.44 0.22 37.13
CA TRP A 79 -11.99 0.18 37.10
C TRP A 79 -11.44 0.33 35.67
N VAL A 80 -10.26 0.93 35.54
CA VAL A 80 -9.50 1.03 34.30
C VAL A 80 -8.03 0.75 34.57
N GLY A 81 -7.39 -0.05 33.73
CA GLY A 81 -5.95 -0.27 33.85
C GLY A 81 -5.30 -0.79 32.58
N GLY A 82 -4.04 -0.41 32.39
CA GLY A 82 -3.27 -0.80 31.21
C GLY A 82 -1.81 -0.35 31.27
N LYS A 83 -1.07 -0.71 30.23
CA LYS A 83 0.32 -0.31 30.00
C LYS A 83 0.49 0.47 28.69
N GLY A 84 1.53 1.27 28.61
CA GLY A 84 1.86 2.09 27.46
C GLY A 84 2.96 3.10 27.76
N TRP A 85 2.68 4.38 27.51
CA TRP A 85 3.67 5.46 27.43
C TRP A 85 3.25 6.70 28.21
N ASN A 86 4.25 7.43 28.72
CA ASN A 86 4.09 8.76 29.30
C ASN A 86 5.33 9.62 28.95
N PRO A 87 5.20 10.66 28.11
CA PRO A 87 3.96 11.09 27.48
C PRO A 87 3.47 10.08 26.44
N GLY A 88 2.17 10.12 26.16
CA GLY A 88 1.56 9.49 25.00
C GLY A 88 1.91 10.24 23.72
N GLY A 89 1.15 9.99 22.66
CA GLY A 89 1.33 10.64 21.37
C GLY A 89 1.14 9.71 20.19
N ALA A 90 1.24 10.24 18.98
CA ALA A 90 1.11 9.47 17.75
C ALA A 90 2.25 8.42 17.65
N LYS A 91 1.87 7.16 17.50
CA LYS A 91 2.75 6.01 17.26
C LYS A 91 1.95 4.84 16.71
N VAL A 92 2.64 3.82 16.20
CA VAL A 92 2.03 2.54 15.87
C VAL A 92 2.04 1.68 17.13
N VAL A 93 0.87 1.23 17.57
CA VAL A 93 0.70 0.38 18.75
C VAL A 93 0.31 -1.01 18.29
N ASN A 94 1.14 -2.00 18.60
CA ASN A 94 0.77 -3.40 18.41
C ASN A 94 0.31 -3.97 19.75
N TYR A 95 -0.71 -4.82 19.70
CA TYR A 95 -1.20 -5.50 20.88
C TYR A 95 -1.63 -6.92 20.57
N GLU A 96 -1.52 -7.77 21.57
CA GLU A 96 -1.97 -9.15 21.51
C GLU A 96 -2.24 -9.68 22.92
N GLY A 97 -3.05 -10.73 23.01
CA GLY A 97 -3.29 -11.46 24.23
C GLY A 97 -4.73 -11.94 24.34
N TYR A 98 -5.24 -11.99 25.56
CA TYR A 98 -6.54 -12.53 25.89
C TYR A 98 -7.44 -11.46 26.52
N TYR A 99 -8.61 -11.24 25.91
CA TYR A 99 -9.67 -10.39 26.43
C TYR A 99 -10.87 -11.25 26.87
N GLY A 100 -10.81 -11.69 28.13
CA GLY A 100 -11.73 -12.66 28.74
C GLY A 100 -13.01 -12.04 29.25
N VAL A 101 -13.80 -11.48 28.33
CA VAL A 101 -15.17 -11.01 28.61
C VAL A 101 -16.14 -11.62 27.61
N SER A 102 -17.41 -11.22 27.67
CA SER A 102 -18.41 -11.60 26.66
C SER A 102 -19.28 -10.42 26.29
N ASN A 103 -20.12 -10.61 25.27
CA ASN A 103 -21.00 -9.56 24.78
C ASN A 103 -22.02 -9.06 25.81
N SER A 104 -22.23 -9.77 26.93
CA SER A 104 -23.13 -9.37 28.02
C SER A 104 -22.45 -8.54 29.11
N GLN A 105 -21.11 -8.53 29.16
CA GLN A 105 -20.34 -7.82 30.19
C GLN A 105 -20.08 -6.39 29.78
N ASN A 106 -20.32 -5.41 30.66
CA ASN A 106 -19.95 -4.03 30.38
C ASN A 106 -18.45 -3.86 30.64
N SER A 107 -17.69 -3.92 29.55
CA SER A 107 -16.24 -3.81 29.52
C SER A 107 -15.81 -3.38 28.13
N TYR A 108 -14.61 -2.81 28.01
CA TYR A 108 -13.99 -2.52 26.72
C TYR A 108 -12.46 -2.65 26.78
N LEU A 109 -11.89 -2.95 25.61
CA LEU A 109 -10.46 -2.91 25.34
C LEU A 109 -10.20 -1.73 24.40
N ALA A 110 -9.44 -0.75 24.86
CA ALA A 110 -9.22 0.48 24.14
C ALA A 110 -7.82 1.05 24.40
N LEU A 111 -7.24 1.71 23.39
CA LEU A 111 -6.18 2.64 23.65
C LEU A 111 -6.78 3.90 24.30
N TYR A 112 -6.24 4.28 25.45
CA TYR A 112 -6.79 5.27 26.36
C TYR A 112 -5.72 6.30 26.72
N GLY A 113 -6.07 7.58 26.77
CA GLY A 113 -5.13 8.57 27.26
C GLY A 113 -5.74 9.93 27.52
N TRP A 114 -4.87 10.86 27.93
CA TRP A 114 -5.25 12.23 28.27
C TRP A 114 -4.36 13.25 27.58
N THR A 115 -4.92 14.44 27.36
CA THR A 115 -4.17 15.65 27.08
C THR A 115 -4.54 16.75 28.05
N LYS A 116 -3.66 17.74 28.20
CA LYS A 116 -3.86 18.96 28.98
C LYS A 116 -3.83 20.17 28.04
N ASN A 117 -4.63 21.19 28.33
CA ASN A 117 -4.71 22.43 27.55
C ASN A 117 -4.91 22.22 26.02
N PRO A 118 -6.07 21.74 25.57
CA PRO A 118 -7.28 21.42 26.34
C PRO A 118 -7.21 20.11 27.12
N LEU A 119 -7.95 20.04 28.24
CA LEU A 119 -8.17 18.81 28.99
C LEU A 119 -9.10 17.90 28.20
N ILE A 120 -8.55 16.85 27.59
CA ILE A 120 -9.29 15.87 26.80
C ILE A 120 -8.93 14.47 27.30
N GLU A 121 -9.97 13.67 27.51
CA GLU A 121 -9.84 12.23 27.66
C GLU A 121 -10.14 11.58 26.31
N TYR A 122 -9.36 10.60 25.87
CA TYR A 122 -9.61 10.00 24.55
C TYR A 122 -9.49 8.48 24.55
N TYR A 123 -10.24 7.87 23.64
CA TYR A 123 -10.35 6.43 23.49
C TYR A 123 -10.33 6.03 22.01
N ILE A 124 -9.53 5.02 21.68
CA ILE A 124 -9.59 4.26 20.44
C ILE A 124 -10.03 2.84 20.82
N ILE A 125 -11.30 2.53 20.60
CA ILE A 125 -11.96 1.33 21.11
C ILE A 125 -11.89 0.23 20.06
N GLU A 126 -11.20 -0.86 20.41
CA GLU A 126 -11.02 -2.03 19.56
C GLU A 126 -12.14 -3.06 19.77
N SER A 127 -12.53 -3.27 21.02
CA SER A 127 -13.62 -4.18 21.40
C SER A 127 -14.38 -3.62 22.62
N TYR A 128 -15.65 -4.01 22.73
CA TYR A 128 -16.51 -3.72 23.89
C TYR A 128 -17.57 -4.80 24.04
N GLY A 129 -18.07 -5.02 25.25
CA GLY A 129 -19.13 -5.99 25.53
C GLY A 129 -20.52 -5.41 25.33
N SER A 130 -21.32 -5.35 26.40
CA SER A 130 -22.75 -5.00 26.33
C SER A 130 -23.05 -3.53 26.12
N TYR A 131 -22.06 -2.65 26.26
CA TYR A 131 -22.24 -1.21 26.16
C TYR A 131 -21.15 -0.57 25.29
N ASN A 132 -21.57 0.24 24.31
CA ASN A 132 -20.65 1.05 23.52
C ASN A 132 -20.30 2.32 24.32
N PRO A 133 -19.01 2.53 24.69
CA PRO A 133 -18.60 3.63 25.59
C PRO A 133 -18.92 5.02 25.05
N SER A 134 -19.03 5.15 23.72
CA SER A 134 -19.31 6.44 23.07
C SER A 134 -20.77 6.90 23.17
N SER A 135 -21.68 6.10 23.73
CA SER A 135 -23.14 6.31 23.69
C SER A 135 -23.69 7.40 24.62
N CYS A 136 -22.91 8.45 24.91
CA CYS A 136 -23.31 9.53 25.80
C CYS A 136 -24.52 10.33 25.27
N SER A 137 -25.39 10.75 26.21
CA SER A 137 -26.48 11.68 25.93
C SER A 137 -25.94 13.04 25.48
N GLY A 138 -26.51 13.62 24.43
CA GLY A 138 -26.05 14.89 23.84
C GLY A 138 -24.71 14.80 23.09
N GLY A 139 -24.17 13.60 22.88
CA GLY A 139 -22.93 13.41 22.12
C GLY A 139 -23.06 13.83 20.65
N THR A 140 -21.96 14.30 20.07
CA THR A 140 -21.90 14.75 18.68
C THR A 140 -21.10 13.75 17.85
N ASN A 141 -21.67 13.26 16.74
CA ASN A 141 -20.98 12.40 15.78
C ASN A 141 -20.15 13.25 14.81
N TYR A 142 -18.96 12.76 14.47
CA TYR A 142 -18.01 13.45 13.59
C TYR A 142 -17.63 12.60 12.37
N GLY A 143 -18.51 11.67 11.97
CA GLY A 143 -18.28 10.77 10.85
C GLY A 143 -17.48 9.53 11.23
N SER A 144 -16.93 8.88 10.22
CA SER A 144 -16.08 7.70 10.35
C SER A 144 -14.90 7.75 9.39
N PHE A 145 -13.89 6.91 9.63
CA PHE A 145 -12.73 6.74 8.73
C PHE A 145 -12.17 5.32 8.77
N GLN A 146 -11.41 4.95 7.76
CA GLN A 146 -10.70 3.68 7.71
C GLN A 146 -9.31 3.80 8.35
N SER A 147 -8.97 2.86 9.22
CA SER A 147 -7.60 2.63 9.71
C SER A 147 -7.48 1.16 10.10
N ASP A 148 -6.28 0.58 10.03
CA ASP A 148 -5.98 -0.73 10.64
C ASP A 148 -6.98 -1.86 10.32
N GLY A 149 -7.43 -1.90 9.05
CA GLY A 149 -8.40 -2.89 8.58
C GLY A 149 -9.82 -2.74 9.16
N ALA A 150 -10.21 -1.53 9.59
CA ALA A 150 -11.51 -1.25 10.19
C ALA A 150 -12.07 0.11 9.79
N THR A 151 -13.40 0.26 9.89
CA THR A 151 -14.01 1.58 10.07
C THR A 151 -13.94 1.98 11.54
N TYR A 152 -13.61 3.23 11.85
CA TYR A 152 -13.76 3.80 13.17
C TYR A 152 -14.79 4.93 13.13
N ASN A 153 -15.87 4.77 13.90
CA ASN A 153 -16.90 5.78 14.08
C ASN A 153 -16.45 6.79 15.14
N VAL A 154 -16.48 8.07 14.82
CA VAL A 154 -15.95 9.13 15.69
C VAL A 154 -17.06 9.90 16.36
N ARG A 155 -16.92 10.07 17.68
CA ARG A 155 -17.91 10.76 18.51
C ARG A 155 -17.23 11.54 19.62
N ARG A 156 -17.81 12.68 19.98
CA ARG A 156 -17.42 13.47 21.16
C ARG A 156 -18.52 13.44 22.21
N CYS A 157 -18.11 13.29 23.46
CA CYS A 157 -18.97 13.40 24.64
C CYS A 157 -18.45 14.49 25.57
N GLN A 158 -19.33 15.13 26.34
CA GLN A 158 -18.92 16.04 27.41
C GLN A 158 -19.14 15.37 28.77
N ARG A 159 -18.16 15.49 29.65
CA ARG A 159 -18.23 15.08 31.05
C ARG A 159 -18.27 16.35 31.89
N VAL A 160 -19.31 16.53 32.68
CA VAL A 160 -19.52 17.72 33.51
C VAL A 160 -19.26 17.38 34.97
N GLN A 161 -18.33 18.09 35.60
CA GLN A 161 -17.93 17.90 37.00
C GLN A 161 -17.58 16.44 37.34
N GLN A 162 -16.75 15.81 36.53
CA GLN A 162 -16.31 14.42 36.69
C GLN A 162 -14.84 14.35 37.11
N PRO A 163 -14.39 13.25 37.74
CA PRO A 163 -12.98 13.01 38.01
C PRO A 163 -12.14 13.03 36.73
N SER A 164 -10.94 13.62 36.81
CA SER A 164 -9.96 13.70 35.73
C SER A 164 -8.54 13.72 36.30
N ILE A 165 -7.54 13.74 35.42
CA ILE A 165 -6.13 13.89 35.81
C ILE A 165 -5.78 15.29 36.37
N GLU A 166 -6.71 16.25 36.31
CA GLU A 166 -6.59 17.58 36.91
C GLU A 166 -7.58 17.79 38.09
N GLY A 167 -8.09 16.70 38.66
CA GLY A 167 -9.12 16.72 39.70
C GLY A 167 -10.54 16.74 39.11
N THR A 168 -11.53 17.21 39.87
CA THR A 168 -12.91 17.30 39.37
C THR A 168 -13.03 18.45 38.37
N ALA A 169 -13.36 18.13 37.11
CA ALA A 169 -13.38 19.09 36.03
C ALA A 169 -14.54 18.84 35.04
N THR A 170 -14.76 19.79 34.15
CA THR A 170 -15.61 19.62 32.97
C THR A 170 -14.72 19.55 31.74
N PHE A 171 -14.81 18.44 30.99
CA PHE A 171 -13.92 18.13 29.87
C PHE A 171 -14.65 17.35 28.78
N TYR A 172 -14.03 17.27 27.60
CA TYR A 172 -14.54 16.44 26.51
C TYR A 172 -13.84 15.09 26.46
N GLN A 173 -14.60 14.09 26.02
CA GLN A 173 -14.12 12.77 25.65
C GLN A 173 -14.17 12.61 24.13
N TYR A 174 -13.08 12.17 23.51
CA TYR A 174 -13.02 11.82 22.08
C TYR A 174 -12.98 10.31 21.90
N PHE A 175 -13.81 9.79 21.00
CA PHE A 175 -13.90 8.37 20.72
C PHE A 175 -13.64 8.10 19.26
N SER A 176 -12.83 7.09 18.98
CA SER A 176 -12.84 6.32 17.73
C SER A 176 -13.32 4.91 18.08
N VAL A 177 -14.46 4.47 17.54
CA VAL A 177 -15.04 3.16 17.87
C VAL A 177 -14.95 2.24 16.67
N ARG A 178 -14.21 1.15 16.79
CA ARG A 178 -14.04 0.15 15.73
C ARG A 178 -15.38 -0.44 15.31
N SER A 179 -15.58 -0.54 14.00
CA SER A 179 -16.75 -1.08 13.32
C SER A 179 -16.27 -1.95 12.14
N PRO A 180 -16.50 -3.27 12.18
CA PRO A 180 -17.03 -4.01 13.33
C PRO A 180 -16.08 -3.95 14.53
N LYS A 181 -16.62 -4.05 15.76
CA LYS A 181 -15.80 -4.26 16.96
C LYS A 181 -15.12 -5.63 16.88
N LYS A 182 -13.92 -5.77 17.44
CA LYS A 182 -13.25 -7.08 17.57
C LYS A 182 -13.99 -7.98 18.57
N GLY A 183 -13.76 -9.28 18.48
CA GLY A 183 -14.35 -10.29 19.35
C GLY A 183 -13.78 -10.30 20.77
N PHE A 184 -14.00 -11.41 21.47
CA PHE A 184 -13.48 -11.72 22.81
C PHE A 184 -12.59 -12.96 22.75
N GLY A 185 -11.85 -13.23 23.81
CA GLY A 185 -10.88 -14.32 23.85
C GLY A 185 -9.53 -13.87 23.29
N GLN A 186 -8.89 -14.69 22.46
CA GLN A 186 -7.64 -14.29 21.80
C GLN A 186 -7.89 -13.07 20.91
N ILE A 187 -7.11 -12.03 21.11
CA ILE A 187 -7.28 -10.76 20.42
C ILE A 187 -5.91 -10.15 20.15
N SER A 188 -5.75 -9.60 18.96
CA SER A 188 -4.57 -8.85 18.56
C SER A 188 -4.93 -7.78 17.55
N GLY A 189 -4.03 -6.83 17.35
CA GLY A 189 -4.18 -5.82 16.32
C GLY A 189 -3.06 -4.79 16.33
N THR A 190 -3.09 -3.95 15.31
CA THR A 190 -2.29 -2.75 15.20
C THR A 190 -3.22 -1.55 15.28
N ILE A 191 -2.82 -0.52 16.00
CA ILE A 191 -3.52 0.76 16.06
C ILE A 191 -2.53 1.83 15.60
N ASN A 192 -2.76 2.40 14.43
CA ASN A 192 -2.01 3.56 14.00
C ASN A 192 -2.63 4.82 14.64
N VAL A 193 -2.20 5.13 15.86
CA VAL A 193 -2.74 6.23 16.68
C VAL A 193 -2.70 7.57 15.95
N GLY A 194 -1.70 7.76 15.09
CA GLY A 194 -1.59 8.95 14.24
C GLY A 194 -2.82 9.14 13.36
N ASN A 195 -3.39 8.08 12.78
CA ASN A 195 -4.60 8.18 11.95
C ASN A 195 -5.80 8.70 12.74
N HIS A 196 -5.99 8.25 13.97
CA HIS A 196 -7.08 8.69 14.84
C HIS A 196 -6.93 10.16 15.23
N PHE A 197 -5.74 10.55 15.69
CA PHE A 197 -5.49 11.93 16.11
C PHE A 197 -5.62 12.89 14.92
N ASN A 198 -5.14 12.49 13.74
CA ASN A 198 -5.27 13.26 12.51
C ASN A 198 -6.75 13.41 12.09
N TYR A 199 -7.54 12.33 12.19
CA TYR A 199 -8.97 12.41 11.89
C TYR A 199 -9.69 13.33 12.88
N TRP A 200 -9.45 13.17 14.18
CA TRP A 200 -10.03 14.05 15.21
C TRP A 200 -9.70 15.52 14.93
N ALA A 201 -8.44 15.85 14.70
CA ALA A 201 -8.02 17.21 14.34
C ALA A 201 -8.73 17.72 13.07
N SER A 202 -8.89 16.86 12.04
CA SER A 202 -9.62 17.22 10.80
C SER A 202 -11.09 17.59 11.03
N GLN A 203 -11.68 17.07 12.11
CA GLN A 203 -13.05 17.34 12.53
C GLN A 203 -13.14 18.47 13.58
N GLY A 204 -12.04 19.20 13.80
CA GLY A 204 -11.94 20.27 14.81
C GLY A 204 -11.83 19.77 16.25
N LEU A 205 -11.64 18.47 16.44
CA LEU A 205 -11.40 17.83 17.75
C LEU A 205 -9.91 17.87 18.07
N ASN A 206 -9.39 19.07 18.33
CA ASN A 206 -7.97 19.26 18.64
C ASN A 206 -7.63 18.68 20.03
N LEU A 207 -6.53 17.95 20.08
CA LEU A 207 -5.91 17.47 21.32
C LEU A 207 -4.96 18.53 21.88
N GLY A 208 -4.75 18.51 23.20
CA GLY A 208 -3.76 19.34 23.88
C GLY A 208 -2.38 18.69 23.97
N SER A 209 -1.56 19.19 24.90
CA SER A 209 -0.29 18.55 25.25
C SER A 209 -0.54 17.17 25.85
N HIS A 210 0.07 16.13 25.29
CA HIS A 210 -0.10 14.76 25.75
C HIS A 210 0.38 14.56 27.20
N ASP A 211 -0.46 13.94 28.01
CA ASP A 211 -0.09 13.31 29.28
C ASP A 211 0.17 11.82 29.00
N TYR A 212 -0.34 10.84 29.75
CA TYR A 212 -0.12 9.42 29.42
C TYR A 212 -1.07 8.84 28.34
N MET A 213 -0.67 7.69 27.78
CA MET A 213 -1.46 6.84 26.89
C MET A 213 -1.18 5.35 27.17
N VAL A 214 -2.20 4.54 27.40
CA VAL A 214 -2.09 3.10 27.70
C VAL A 214 -3.10 2.29 26.89
N LEU A 215 -2.78 1.05 26.55
CA LEU A 215 -3.78 0.10 26.09
C LEU A 215 -4.48 -0.48 27.32
N ALA A 216 -5.69 0.00 27.57
CA ALA A 216 -6.44 -0.26 28.78
C ALA A 216 -7.55 -1.29 28.58
N THR A 217 -7.74 -2.11 29.61
CA THR A 217 -8.99 -2.81 29.87
C THR A 217 -9.78 -1.98 30.88
N GLU A 218 -11.08 -1.81 30.63
CA GLU A 218 -12.01 -1.20 31.57
C GLU A 218 -13.18 -2.14 31.84
N GLY A 219 -13.67 -2.15 33.08
CA GLY A 219 -14.83 -2.94 33.49
C GLY A 219 -15.76 -2.13 34.39
N TYR A 220 -17.04 -2.10 34.05
CA TYR A 220 -18.08 -1.44 34.82
C TYR A 220 -19.16 -2.43 35.25
N ARG A 221 -19.32 -2.66 36.56
CA ARG A 221 -20.34 -3.55 37.14
C ARG A 221 -20.44 -4.90 36.40
N SER A 222 -19.29 -5.49 36.12
CA SER A 222 -19.16 -6.67 35.28
C SER A 222 -18.17 -7.66 35.88
N THR A 223 -17.96 -8.80 35.23
CA THR A 223 -16.87 -9.71 35.54
C THR A 223 -16.05 -9.99 34.28
N GLY A 224 -14.77 -10.24 34.47
CA GLY A 224 -13.89 -10.59 33.38
C GLY A 224 -12.45 -10.69 33.81
N SER A 225 -11.63 -10.99 32.82
CA SER A 225 -10.18 -10.97 32.93
C SER A 225 -9.56 -10.42 31.66
N SER A 226 -8.35 -9.91 31.76
CA SER A 226 -7.52 -9.64 30.60
C SER A 226 -6.08 -10.04 30.84
N ASP A 227 -5.37 -10.37 29.77
CA ASP A 227 -3.95 -10.64 29.76
C ASP A 227 -3.40 -10.12 28.43
N ILE A 228 -2.92 -8.89 28.44
CA ILE A 228 -2.65 -8.11 27.24
C ILE A 228 -1.20 -7.66 27.24
N SER A 229 -0.53 -7.87 26.12
CA SER A 229 0.79 -7.32 25.83
C SER A 229 0.66 -6.18 24.83
N VAL A 230 1.43 -5.11 25.06
CA VAL A 230 1.50 -3.95 24.17
C VAL A 230 2.94 -3.65 23.81
N THR A 231 3.17 -3.26 22.56
CA THR A 231 4.48 -2.82 22.07
C THR A 231 4.34 -1.63 21.12
N GLU A 232 5.40 -0.83 21.04
CA GLU A 232 5.53 0.20 20.01
C GLU A 232 6.10 -0.43 18.73
N GLY A 233 5.44 -0.21 17.59
CA GLY A 233 5.95 -0.61 16.28
C GLY A 233 6.92 0.40 15.69
N SER A 234 7.90 -0.05 14.88
CA SER A 234 8.81 0.84 14.14
C SER A 234 8.07 1.61 13.05
N ALA A 235 8.41 2.90 12.87
CA ALA A 235 8.00 3.69 11.72
C ALA A 235 8.70 3.15 10.45
N GLY A 236 8.04 2.17 9.81
CA GLY A 236 8.53 1.41 8.65
C GLY A 236 9.14 0.06 9.05
N GLY A 237 8.37 -1.02 8.91
CA GLY A 237 8.87 -2.39 9.04
C GLY A 237 7.85 -3.37 9.60
N SER A 238 7.03 -3.98 8.74
CA SER A 238 6.29 -5.19 9.11
C SER A 238 7.22 -6.38 8.91
N SER A 239 7.86 -6.81 9.99
CA SER A 239 8.63 -8.05 10.05
C SER A 239 7.96 -8.97 11.08
N SER A 240 7.52 -10.12 10.56
CA SER A 240 7.55 -11.46 11.15
C SER A 240 7.94 -11.60 12.63
N GLY A 241 7.14 -12.38 13.36
CA GLY A 241 7.54 -12.94 14.65
C GLY A 241 6.80 -14.25 14.95
N SER A 242 7.25 -15.34 14.33
CA SER A 242 6.87 -16.70 14.69
C SER A 242 7.03 -16.97 16.19
N SER A 243 6.09 -17.72 16.79
CA SER A 243 6.34 -18.44 18.04
C SER A 243 6.50 -19.93 17.74
N SER A 244 7.73 -20.39 17.92
CA SER A 244 8.10 -21.79 18.01
C SER A 244 7.68 -22.37 19.36
N GLY A 245 6.99 -23.51 19.32
CA GLY A 245 6.84 -24.43 20.44
C GLY A 245 6.79 -25.86 19.91
N GLY A 246 7.83 -26.64 20.14
CA GLY A 246 7.87 -28.05 19.78
C GLY A 246 9.12 -28.75 20.31
N GLY A 247 9.00 -29.30 21.52
CA GLY A 247 10.00 -30.19 22.10
C GLY A 247 9.88 -31.62 21.58
N SER A 248 10.95 -32.06 20.91
CA SER A 248 11.60 -33.37 20.95
C SER A 248 11.09 -34.60 20.19
N SER A 249 12.05 -35.11 19.39
CA SER A 249 12.36 -36.49 18.96
C SER A 249 11.49 -37.07 17.83
N SER A 250 12.02 -37.68 16.76
CA SER A 250 13.31 -38.34 16.54
C SER A 250 13.62 -38.53 15.03
N SER A 251 14.91 -38.43 14.69
CA SER A 251 15.70 -39.14 13.66
C SER A 251 15.13 -39.49 12.27
N GLY A 252 15.90 -39.11 11.24
CA GLY A 252 15.88 -39.78 9.93
C GLY A 252 16.56 -38.99 8.82
N SER A 253 17.89 -39.07 8.72
CA SER A 253 18.66 -38.55 7.59
C SER A 253 18.45 -39.40 6.32
N SER A 254 18.24 -38.77 5.17
CA SER A 254 18.81 -39.24 3.89
C SER A 254 18.66 -38.22 2.77
N SER A 255 19.79 -37.87 2.18
CA SER A 255 19.98 -37.11 0.95
C SER A 255 19.49 -37.86 -0.30
N SER A 256 18.89 -37.16 -1.28
CA SER A 256 19.08 -37.46 -2.71
C SER A 256 18.71 -36.28 -3.63
N SER A 257 19.76 -35.76 -4.27
CA SER A 257 19.91 -35.24 -5.65
C SER A 257 18.70 -34.85 -6.54
N SER A 258 18.77 -33.58 -6.98
CA SER A 258 18.81 -33.08 -8.37
C SER A 258 17.52 -32.96 -9.20
N GLY A 259 17.26 -31.73 -9.68
CA GLY A 259 16.52 -31.48 -10.93
C GLY A 259 15.75 -30.16 -11.03
N GLY A 260 16.31 -29.17 -11.74
CA GLY A 260 15.61 -28.20 -12.61
C GLY A 260 14.51 -27.26 -12.06
N ASN A 261 14.79 -25.96 -12.15
CA ASN A 261 13.90 -24.78 -12.03
C ASN A 261 12.38 -25.00 -12.26
N GLY A 262 11.59 -24.57 -11.27
CA GLY A 262 10.13 -24.53 -11.26
C GLY A 262 9.61 -25.03 -9.92
N GLY A 263 9.68 -24.20 -8.87
CA GLY A 263 9.28 -24.60 -7.52
C GLY A 263 7.82 -25.06 -7.50
N ALA A 264 7.54 -26.21 -6.89
CA ALA A 264 6.18 -26.72 -6.75
C ALA A 264 5.29 -25.69 -6.05
N ILE A 265 4.06 -25.51 -6.56
CA ILE A 265 3.06 -24.63 -5.96
C ILE A 265 2.07 -25.51 -5.21
N THR A 266 1.96 -25.31 -3.90
CA THR A 266 1.02 -26.04 -3.05
C THR A 266 -0.10 -25.12 -2.60
N VAL A 267 -1.33 -25.52 -2.85
CA VAL A 267 -2.53 -24.80 -2.44
C VAL A 267 -3.17 -25.56 -1.28
N ARG A 268 -3.28 -24.94 -0.09
CA ARG A 268 -3.98 -25.55 1.05
C ARG A 268 -5.40 -25.02 1.10
N ALA A 269 -6.38 -25.89 0.87
CA ALA A 269 -7.79 -25.50 0.80
C ALA A 269 -8.73 -26.60 1.29
N ARG A 270 -9.96 -26.22 1.60
CA ARG A 270 -11.08 -27.13 1.84
C ARG A 270 -12.36 -26.60 1.21
N GLY A 271 -13.24 -27.52 0.82
CA GLY A 271 -14.62 -27.23 0.51
C GLY A 271 -15.48 -27.30 1.78
N THR A 272 -16.71 -26.80 1.68
CA THR A 272 -17.72 -26.97 2.73
C THR A 272 -18.51 -28.26 2.56
N ASN A 273 -18.69 -28.74 1.32
CA ASN A 273 -19.47 -29.94 1.01
C ASN A 273 -18.64 -31.11 0.45
N GLY A 274 -17.41 -30.87 -0.02
CA GLY A 274 -16.48 -31.92 -0.43
C GLY A 274 -16.47 -32.22 -1.94
N ASP A 275 -17.16 -31.41 -2.73
CA ASP A 275 -17.23 -31.50 -4.20
C ASP A 275 -16.91 -30.14 -4.87
N GLU A 276 -16.53 -29.12 -4.10
CA GLU A 276 -16.11 -27.82 -4.62
C GLU A 276 -14.86 -27.95 -5.49
N ARG A 277 -14.74 -27.14 -6.54
CA ARG A 277 -13.62 -27.21 -7.49
C ARG A 277 -12.86 -25.89 -7.50
N ILE A 278 -11.54 -25.97 -7.36
CA ILE A 278 -10.65 -24.81 -7.59
C ILE A 278 -9.71 -25.09 -8.76
N SER A 279 -9.29 -24.01 -9.41
CA SER A 279 -8.27 -24.03 -10.46
C SER A 279 -7.10 -23.14 -10.05
N LEU A 280 -5.88 -23.64 -10.23
CA LEU A 280 -4.67 -22.84 -10.09
C LEU A 280 -4.32 -22.25 -11.45
N ASN A 281 -4.32 -20.93 -11.54
CA ASN A 281 -3.93 -20.17 -12.71
C ASN A 281 -2.54 -19.57 -12.47
N VAL A 282 -1.61 -19.74 -13.41
CA VAL A 282 -0.26 -19.15 -13.35
C VAL A 282 0.02 -18.42 -14.67
N GLY A 283 0.35 -17.13 -14.59
CA GLY A 283 0.58 -16.30 -15.78
C GLY A 283 -0.66 -16.18 -16.68
N GLY A 284 -1.85 -16.24 -16.07
CA GLY A 284 -3.14 -16.15 -16.77
C GLY A 284 -3.63 -17.45 -17.43
N SER A 285 -2.93 -18.58 -17.25
CA SER A 285 -3.36 -19.89 -17.77
C SER A 285 -3.67 -20.85 -16.63
N ALA A 286 -4.76 -21.62 -16.73
CA ALA A 286 -5.08 -22.69 -15.77
C ALA A 286 -4.08 -23.84 -15.92
N VAL A 287 -3.27 -24.08 -14.88
CA VAL A 287 -2.21 -25.10 -14.88
C VAL A 287 -2.56 -26.35 -14.09
N ALA A 288 -3.53 -26.26 -13.17
CA ALA A 288 -4.08 -27.40 -12.44
C ALA A 288 -5.52 -27.13 -11.98
N SER A 289 -6.29 -28.19 -11.73
CA SER A 289 -7.63 -28.10 -11.15
C SER A 289 -7.90 -29.30 -10.25
N TRP A 290 -8.55 -29.06 -9.10
CA TRP A 290 -8.78 -30.07 -8.08
C TRP A 290 -10.20 -30.02 -7.53
N THR A 291 -10.68 -31.18 -7.06
CA THR A 291 -11.92 -31.29 -6.28
C THR A 291 -11.55 -31.32 -4.81
N LEU A 292 -12.17 -30.45 -4.02
CA LEU A 292 -11.81 -30.21 -2.63
C LEU A 292 -12.56 -31.12 -1.67
N SER A 293 -11.87 -31.71 -0.70
CA SER A 293 -12.52 -32.40 0.43
C SER A 293 -13.11 -31.40 1.44
N THR A 294 -13.94 -31.89 2.38
CA THR A 294 -14.44 -31.08 3.50
C THR A 294 -13.41 -30.79 4.59
N SER A 295 -12.24 -31.42 4.53
CA SER A 295 -11.09 -31.16 5.40
C SER A 295 -9.99 -30.43 4.63
N TYR A 296 -9.15 -29.65 5.32
CA TYR A 296 -8.00 -29.02 4.67
C TYR A 296 -7.05 -30.08 4.13
N GLN A 297 -6.74 -29.96 2.84
CA GLN A 297 -5.75 -30.79 2.16
C GLN A 297 -4.81 -29.89 1.37
N ASN A 298 -3.61 -30.40 1.09
CA ASN A 298 -2.63 -29.76 0.24
C ASN A 298 -2.76 -30.30 -1.18
N TYR A 299 -3.02 -29.41 -2.14
CA TYR A 299 -3.10 -29.72 -3.56
C TYR A 299 -1.88 -29.12 -4.26
N THR A 300 -0.99 -29.96 -4.80
CA THR A 300 0.31 -29.52 -5.29
C THR A 300 0.40 -29.65 -6.81
N TYR A 301 0.82 -28.58 -7.46
CA TYR A 301 1.25 -28.54 -8.86
C TYR A 301 2.78 -28.54 -8.92
N THR A 302 3.36 -29.43 -9.72
CA THR A 302 4.83 -29.61 -9.83
C THR A 302 5.38 -29.23 -11.22
N GLY A 303 4.66 -28.43 -12.00
CA GLY A 303 5.14 -27.97 -13.31
C GLY A 303 5.83 -26.61 -13.25
N GLY A 304 6.61 -26.27 -14.29
CA GLY A 304 7.44 -25.06 -14.33
C GLY A 304 6.77 -23.79 -14.87
N ALA A 305 5.46 -23.63 -14.65
CA ALA A 305 4.76 -22.42 -15.10
C ALA A 305 5.22 -21.20 -14.29
N THR A 306 5.33 -20.04 -14.94
CA THR A 306 5.80 -18.79 -14.32
C THR A 306 4.84 -17.64 -14.59
N GLY A 307 4.66 -16.75 -13.60
CA GLY A 307 3.81 -15.56 -13.71
C GLY A 307 2.94 -15.37 -12.46
N ASP A 308 1.93 -14.50 -12.55
CA ASP A 308 0.98 -14.24 -11.46
C ASP A 308 0.23 -15.52 -11.06
N ILE A 309 0.16 -15.81 -9.76
CA ILE A 309 -0.48 -16.98 -9.18
C ILE A 309 -1.87 -16.59 -8.70
N GLN A 310 -2.90 -17.23 -9.24
CA GLN A 310 -4.28 -17.06 -8.80
C GLN A 310 -4.92 -18.41 -8.50
N VAL A 311 -5.68 -18.48 -7.41
CA VAL A 311 -6.55 -19.62 -7.13
C VAL A 311 -7.97 -19.18 -7.44
N GLU A 312 -8.57 -19.81 -8.45
CA GLU A 312 -9.91 -19.53 -8.95
C GLU A 312 -10.91 -20.54 -8.41
N TYR A 313 -12.06 -20.05 -7.97
CA TYR A 313 -13.23 -20.85 -7.62
C TYR A 313 -14.32 -20.59 -8.66
N THR A 314 -14.89 -21.66 -9.23
CA THR A 314 -15.94 -21.60 -10.27
C THR A 314 -17.09 -22.53 -9.91
N ASN A 315 -17.88 -22.15 -8.90
CA ASN A 315 -19.14 -22.84 -8.58
C ASN A 315 -20.00 -21.95 -7.66
N ASP A 316 -21.23 -21.68 -8.05
CA ASP A 316 -22.13 -20.74 -7.36
C ASP A 316 -23.51 -21.35 -7.07
N ALA A 317 -23.60 -22.67 -6.92
CA ALA A 317 -24.75 -23.27 -6.24
C ALA A 317 -24.82 -22.75 -4.79
N SER A 318 -26.00 -22.36 -4.32
CA SER A 318 -26.18 -21.77 -2.99
C SER A 318 -25.66 -22.71 -1.88
N GLY A 319 -24.72 -22.21 -1.09
CA GLY A 319 -24.12 -22.93 0.05
C GLY A 319 -22.87 -23.76 -0.27
N ARG A 320 -22.25 -23.57 -1.44
CA ARG A 320 -20.92 -24.11 -1.75
C ARG A 320 -19.86 -23.02 -1.59
N ASP A 321 -19.10 -23.13 -0.52
CA ASP A 321 -18.01 -22.21 -0.19
C ASP A 321 -16.68 -22.96 -0.14
N VAL A 322 -15.62 -22.28 -0.55
CA VAL A 322 -14.24 -22.73 -0.39
C VAL A 322 -13.55 -21.89 0.67
N ILE A 323 -12.78 -22.55 1.53
CA ILE A 323 -11.85 -21.86 2.42
C ILE A 323 -10.45 -22.20 1.96
N LEU A 324 -9.76 -21.18 1.46
CA LEU A 324 -8.39 -21.21 0.99
C LEU A 324 -7.49 -20.67 2.10
N ASP A 325 -6.64 -21.52 2.68
CA ASP A 325 -5.77 -21.12 3.79
C ASP A 325 -4.53 -20.39 3.25
N TYR A 326 -3.76 -21.07 2.39
CA TYR A 326 -2.57 -20.45 1.79
C TYR A 326 -2.17 -21.07 0.46
N VAL A 327 -1.29 -20.34 -0.23
CA VAL A 327 -0.43 -20.89 -1.28
C VAL A 327 1.01 -20.92 -0.80
N GLN A 328 1.68 -22.05 -0.98
CA GLN A 328 3.11 -22.21 -0.75
C GLN A 328 3.84 -22.31 -2.09
N VAL A 329 4.80 -21.42 -2.30
CA VAL A 329 5.62 -21.35 -3.53
C VAL A 329 7.03 -20.89 -3.16
N ASN A 330 8.06 -21.45 -3.81
CA ASN A 330 9.47 -21.19 -3.49
C ASN A 330 9.86 -21.39 -2.01
N GLY A 331 9.16 -22.28 -1.30
CA GLY A 331 9.37 -22.51 0.13
C GLY A 331 8.73 -21.46 1.06
N GLU A 332 8.07 -20.44 0.50
CA GLU A 332 7.34 -19.40 1.24
C GLU A 332 5.85 -19.71 1.29
N THR A 333 5.22 -19.44 2.43
CA THR A 333 3.76 -19.54 2.61
C THR A 333 3.15 -18.16 2.50
N ARG A 334 2.18 -18.00 1.59
CA ARG A 334 1.43 -16.77 1.35
C ARG A 334 -0.02 -17.01 1.78
N GLN A 335 -0.44 -16.38 2.88
CA GLN A 335 -1.76 -16.58 3.48
C GLN A 335 -2.84 -15.92 2.62
N ALA A 336 -3.99 -16.57 2.44
CA ALA A 336 -5.05 -16.04 1.58
C ALA A 336 -5.72 -14.80 2.18
N GLU A 337 -5.84 -14.75 3.51
CA GLU A 337 -6.37 -13.59 4.22
C GLU A 337 -5.45 -12.37 4.17
N ASP A 338 -4.17 -12.54 3.81
CA ASP A 338 -3.25 -11.42 3.60
C ASP A 338 -3.30 -10.88 2.16
N MET A 339 -4.04 -11.54 1.27
CA MET A 339 -4.09 -11.17 -0.15
C MET A 339 -5.15 -10.11 -0.41
N GLU A 340 -4.70 -8.95 -0.89
CA GLU A 340 -5.55 -7.78 -1.19
C GLU A 340 -6.47 -8.04 -2.40
N TYR A 341 -6.02 -8.85 -3.37
CA TYR A 341 -6.80 -9.18 -4.56
C TYR A 341 -7.62 -10.45 -4.32
N ASN A 342 -8.86 -10.28 -3.88
CA ASN A 342 -9.82 -11.36 -3.71
C ASN A 342 -11.21 -10.97 -4.23
N THR A 343 -11.57 -11.48 -5.40
CA THR A 343 -12.88 -11.25 -6.03
C THR A 343 -13.91 -12.34 -5.68
N ALA A 344 -13.48 -13.41 -5.03
CA ALA A 344 -14.35 -14.51 -4.63
C ALA A 344 -15.05 -14.27 -3.28
N THR A 345 -14.64 -13.28 -2.50
CA THR A 345 -15.30 -12.96 -1.23
C THR A 345 -16.67 -12.34 -1.45
N TYR A 346 -17.66 -12.87 -0.74
CA TYR A 346 -18.96 -12.24 -0.55
C TYR A 346 -18.89 -11.31 0.65
N ALA A 347 -18.99 -10.01 0.41
CA ALA A 347 -18.96 -9.00 1.44
C ALA A 347 -20.00 -7.91 1.14
N ASN A 348 -20.60 -7.33 2.18
CA ASN A 348 -21.58 -6.25 2.04
C ASN A 348 -22.81 -6.59 1.17
N GLY A 349 -23.17 -7.87 1.08
CA GLY A 349 -24.34 -8.33 0.33
C GLY A 349 -24.09 -8.66 -1.14
N GLU A 350 -22.85 -8.52 -1.64
CA GLU A 350 -22.50 -8.78 -3.04
C GLU A 350 -21.13 -9.48 -3.19
N CYS A 351 -20.94 -10.15 -4.32
CA CYS A 351 -19.68 -10.79 -4.71
C CYS A 351 -18.69 -9.77 -5.29
N GLY A 352 -17.37 -10.04 -5.27
CA GLY A 352 -16.39 -9.21 -5.97
C GLY A 352 -15.88 -8.01 -5.19
N GLY A 353 -16.11 -7.97 -3.88
CA GLY A 353 -15.83 -6.82 -3.03
C GLY A 353 -14.36 -6.52 -2.75
N GLY A 354 -13.40 -7.39 -3.13
CA GLY A 354 -11.97 -7.17 -2.89
C GLY A 354 -11.63 -7.06 -1.40
N SER A 355 -11.36 -8.17 -0.73
CA SER A 355 -11.12 -8.16 0.73
C SER A 355 -10.16 -9.24 1.21
N PHE A 356 -9.46 -8.94 2.29
CA PHE A 356 -8.61 -9.84 3.08
C PHE A 356 -9.45 -10.95 3.71
N SER A 357 -9.54 -12.10 3.04
CA SER A 357 -10.39 -13.22 3.44
C SER A 357 -9.87 -14.53 2.85
N GLU A 358 -9.87 -15.57 3.67
CA GLU A 358 -9.65 -16.95 3.25
C GLU A 358 -10.88 -17.58 2.57
N THR A 359 -12.05 -16.93 2.66
CA THR A 359 -13.30 -17.50 2.16
C THR A 359 -13.64 -17.04 0.75
N MET A 360 -13.85 -18.02 -0.12
CA MET A 360 -14.32 -17.87 -1.50
C MET A 360 -15.77 -18.36 -1.56
N HIS A 361 -16.70 -17.41 -1.46
CA HIS A 361 -18.16 -17.62 -1.46
C HIS A 361 -18.77 -17.51 -2.86
N CYS A 362 -18.08 -16.82 -3.76
CA CYS A 362 -18.54 -16.54 -5.10
C CYS A 362 -17.54 -17.05 -6.12
N SER A 363 -18.02 -17.28 -7.34
CA SER A 363 -17.11 -17.45 -8.48
C SER A 363 -16.18 -16.25 -8.58
N GLY A 364 -14.87 -16.49 -8.57
CA GLY A 364 -13.86 -15.44 -8.47
C GLY A 364 -12.48 -16.01 -8.12
N VAL A 365 -11.53 -15.13 -7.83
CA VAL A 365 -10.13 -15.51 -7.59
C VAL A 365 -9.57 -14.87 -6.32
N ILE A 366 -8.58 -15.53 -5.73
CA ILE A 366 -7.61 -14.91 -4.81
C ILE A 366 -6.24 -14.89 -5.51
N GLY A 367 -5.62 -13.72 -5.61
CA GLY A 367 -4.30 -13.53 -6.22
C GLY A 367 -3.19 -13.53 -5.17
N PHE A 368 -2.09 -14.24 -5.47
CA PHE A 368 -0.98 -14.48 -4.54
C PHE A 368 0.35 -13.87 -5.01
N GLY A 369 0.34 -13.01 -6.02
CA GLY A 369 1.54 -12.45 -6.63
C GLY A 369 2.27 -13.44 -7.55
N GLU A 370 3.45 -13.09 -8.05
CA GLU A 370 4.17 -13.88 -9.04
C GLU A 370 4.88 -15.10 -8.43
N THR A 371 5.10 -16.12 -9.27
CA THR A 371 5.99 -17.26 -8.96
C THR A 371 7.43 -16.86 -8.66
N SER A 372 7.85 -15.64 -9.01
CA SER A 372 9.18 -15.08 -8.72
C SER A 372 9.23 -14.28 -7.42
N ASP A 373 8.08 -13.91 -6.86
CA ASP A 373 8.04 -13.03 -5.69
C ASP A 373 8.63 -13.72 -4.45
N CYS A 374 9.34 -12.93 -3.65
CA CYS A 374 9.96 -13.36 -2.40
C CYS A 374 9.61 -12.35 -1.30
N PHE A 375 8.45 -12.53 -0.67
CA PHE A 375 7.91 -11.56 0.29
C PHE A 375 8.69 -11.51 1.61
N SER A 376 9.38 -12.60 1.95
CA SER A 376 10.24 -12.77 3.13
C SER A 376 11.72 -12.43 2.91
N GLY A 377 12.13 -12.07 1.69
CA GLY A 377 13.50 -11.71 1.34
C GLY A 377 14.55 -12.84 1.49
N SER A 378 14.12 -14.09 1.70
CA SER A 378 14.99 -15.22 2.06
C SER A 378 14.92 -16.38 1.06
N CYS A 379 14.89 -16.07 -0.24
CA CYS A 379 14.90 -17.07 -1.30
C CYS A 379 16.34 -17.26 -1.81
N SER A 380 17.02 -18.32 -1.39
CA SER A 380 18.35 -18.65 -1.88
C SER A 380 18.28 -19.35 -3.24
N GLY A 381 18.69 -18.64 -4.29
CA GLY A 381 18.98 -19.15 -5.63
C GLY A 381 19.75 -18.09 -6.42
N GLY A 382 21.08 -18.24 -6.50
CA GLY A 382 22.03 -17.23 -7.00
C GLY A 382 21.77 -16.70 -8.42
N SER A 383 22.35 -15.57 -8.83
CA SER A 383 23.81 -15.45 -8.95
C SER A 383 24.28 -14.00 -8.86
N SER A 384 25.10 -13.71 -7.86
CA SER A 384 26.01 -12.57 -7.85
C SER A 384 27.29 -12.95 -8.61
N THR A 385 27.49 -12.39 -9.80
CA THR A 385 28.82 -12.35 -10.43
C THR A 385 29.40 -10.97 -10.24
N SER A 386 30.40 -10.90 -9.37
CA SER A 386 31.30 -9.78 -9.21
C SER A 386 32.23 -9.64 -10.41
N SER A 387 32.38 -8.43 -10.93
CA SER A 387 33.66 -8.01 -11.53
C SER A 387 33.82 -6.50 -11.48
N SER A 388 34.79 -6.08 -10.67
CA SER A 388 35.43 -4.77 -10.66
C SER A 388 36.48 -4.66 -11.77
N GLY A 389 36.66 -3.45 -12.32
CA GLY A 389 37.94 -3.01 -12.89
C GLY A 389 37.96 -2.51 -14.35
N GLY A 390 37.80 -1.18 -14.52
CA GLY A 390 38.69 -0.27 -15.27
C GLY A 390 39.05 -0.48 -16.75
N GLY A 391 38.83 0.55 -17.58
CA GLY A 391 39.52 0.71 -18.88
C GLY A 391 38.92 1.78 -19.80
N SER A 392 39.73 2.76 -20.20
CA SER A 392 39.38 4.02 -20.86
C SER A 392 39.03 3.97 -22.35
N SER A 393 38.19 4.93 -22.77
CA SER A 393 38.15 5.69 -24.05
C SER A 393 38.50 5.02 -25.38
N SER A 394 37.56 5.01 -26.33
CA SER A 394 37.61 5.86 -27.55
C SER A 394 36.52 5.47 -28.57
N SER A 395 36.08 6.48 -29.30
CA SER A 395 35.06 6.51 -30.34
C SER A 395 35.37 5.64 -31.57
N SER A 396 34.35 4.98 -32.13
CA SER A 396 34.09 5.02 -33.58
C SER A 396 32.71 4.45 -33.91
N SER A 397 32.01 5.23 -34.73
CA SER A 397 30.74 4.97 -35.38
C SER A 397 30.78 3.77 -36.32
N SER A 398 29.74 2.95 -36.31
CA SER A 398 29.28 2.17 -37.46
C SER A 398 27.81 1.84 -37.27
N GLY A 399 27.00 2.25 -38.25
CA GLY A 399 25.55 2.10 -38.25
C GLY A 399 25.11 0.64 -38.26
N GLY A 400 24.01 0.42 -37.57
CA GLY A 400 23.23 -0.81 -37.61
C GLY A 400 21.83 -0.45 -37.17
N SER A 401 21.00 -0.04 -38.12
CA SER A 401 19.55 0.00 -37.95
C SER A 401 19.10 -1.40 -37.53
N SER A 402 18.76 -1.54 -36.26
CA SER A 402 17.90 -2.62 -35.79
C SER A 402 16.71 -1.96 -35.11
N SER A 403 15.67 -1.77 -35.92
CA SER A 403 14.29 -1.80 -35.46
C SER A 403 14.03 -3.17 -34.85
N GLY A 404 14.52 -3.37 -33.62
CA GLY A 404 14.31 -4.59 -32.86
C GLY A 404 13.18 -4.34 -31.88
N GLY A 405 11.98 -4.80 -32.22
CA GLY A 405 10.90 -5.03 -31.25
C GLY A 405 11.33 -6.13 -30.28
N GLY A 406 12.23 -5.80 -29.37
CA GLY A 406 12.53 -6.63 -28.22
C GLY A 406 11.36 -6.55 -27.25
N SER A 407 10.79 -7.68 -26.89
CA SER A 407 9.79 -7.77 -25.82
C SER A 407 10.38 -7.16 -24.56
N CYS A 408 9.77 -6.07 -24.08
CA CYS A 408 10.14 -5.45 -22.82
C CYS A 408 10.02 -6.48 -21.70
N SER A 409 11.07 -6.67 -20.91
CA SER A 409 11.04 -7.54 -19.72
C SER A 409 10.33 -6.88 -18.54
N GLY A 410 9.98 -5.59 -18.68
CA GLY A 410 9.23 -4.82 -17.72
C GLY A 410 9.04 -3.38 -18.19
N TYR A 411 8.23 -2.64 -17.46
CA TYR A 411 7.86 -1.26 -17.76
C TYR A 411 8.16 -0.34 -16.58
N VAL A 412 8.57 0.88 -16.88
CA VAL A 412 8.84 1.94 -15.90
C VAL A 412 8.08 3.21 -16.27
N GLY A 413 7.59 3.91 -15.25
CA GLY A 413 6.83 5.14 -15.37
C GLY A 413 7.80 6.30 -15.47
N ILE A 414 8.03 6.78 -16.68
CA ILE A 414 8.81 7.98 -16.95
C ILE A 414 7.88 9.18 -16.80
N THR A 415 8.12 10.03 -15.81
CA THR A 415 7.19 11.12 -15.50
C THR A 415 7.85 12.47 -15.34
N PHE A 416 7.13 13.52 -15.70
CA PHE A 416 7.60 14.90 -15.61
C PHE A 416 6.54 15.81 -14.98
N ASP A 417 6.93 16.54 -13.94
CA ASP A 417 6.10 17.50 -13.23
C ASP A 417 6.31 18.94 -13.76
N ASP A 418 5.45 19.86 -13.34
CA ASP A 418 5.51 21.31 -13.54
C ASP A 418 5.29 21.89 -14.93
N GLY A 419 5.37 21.09 -15.99
CA GLY A 419 5.17 21.55 -17.36
C GLY A 419 3.73 21.94 -17.70
N PRO A 420 3.47 22.38 -18.95
CA PRO A 420 4.47 22.66 -19.99
C PRO A 420 5.16 24.03 -19.83
N GLY A 421 6.41 24.13 -20.25
CA GLY A 421 7.24 25.35 -20.27
C GLY A 421 7.95 25.58 -21.62
N ASN A 422 8.98 26.43 -21.62
CA ASN A 422 9.68 26.84 -22.85
C ASN A 422 10.49 25.70 -23.50
N TYR A 423 10.93 24.72 -22.71
CA TYR A 423 11.77 23.62 -23.16
C TYR A 423 11.01 22.31 -23.45
N THR A 424 9.70 22.27 -23.20
CA THR A 424 8.85 21.08 -23.39
C THR A 424 9.01 20.48 -24.79
N ASN A 425 9.05 21.30 -25.83
CA ASN A 425 9.22 20.81 -27.20
C ASN A 425 10.60 20.16 -27.45
N THR A 426 11.65 20.69 -26.84
CA THR A 426 12.98 20.10 -26.91
C THR A 426 13.02 18.77 -26.16
N LEU A 427 12.38 18.68 -24.99
CA LEU A 427 12.23 17.45 -24.23
C LEU A 427 11.44 16.39 -25.01
N ILE A 428 10.30 16.75 -25.59
CA ILE A 428 9.50 15.86 -26.45
C ILE A 428 10.34 15.30 -27.61
N ASN A 429 11.13 16.15 -28.27
CA ASN A 429 12.01 15.70 -29.36
C ASN A 429 13.09 14.73 -28.87
N ALA A 430 13.66 14.96 -27.69
CA ALA A 430 14.63 14.05 -27.08
C ALA A 430 13.99 12.70 -26.73
N LEU A 431 12.76 12.68 -26.18
CA LEU A 431 12.02 11.47 -25.87
C LEU A 431 11.71 10.64 -27.13
N LYS A 432 11.21 11.29 -28.19
CA LYS A 432 10.95 10.65 -29.50
C LYS A 432 12.22 10.06 -30.11
N THR A 433 13.30 10.85 -30.15
CA THR A 433 14.57 10.43 -30.75
C THR A 433 15.16 9.21 -30.05
N ASN A 434 14.88 9.02 -28.77
CA ASN A 434 15.42 7.92 -27.97
C ASN A 434 14.43 6.76 -27.76
N ASN A 435 13.25 6.80 -28.37
CA ASN A 435 12.16 5.81 -28.19
C ASN A 435 11.77 5.62 -26.71
N LEU A 436 11.68 6.71 -25.96
CA LEU A 436 11.31 6.69 -24.53
C LEU A 436 9.86 7.18 -24.35
N THR A 437 8.91 6.43 -24.92
CA THR A 437 7.48 6.73 -24.88
C THR A 437 6.66 5.45 -24.64
N PRO A 438 5.52 5.50 -23.93
CA PRO A 438 4.87 6.71 -23.42
C PRO A 438 5.52 7.26 -22.14
N VAL A 439 5.32 8.55 -21.90
CA VAL A 439 5.62 9.20 -20.61
C VAL A 439 4.35 9.74 -19.96
N THR A 440 4.41 10.12 -18.69
CA THR A 440 3.29 10.77 -17.98
C THR A 440 3.65 12.20 -17.59
N TRP A 441 2.83 13.16 -18.00
CA TRP A 441 3.01 14.57 -17.71
C TRP A 441 2.09 14.99 -16.57
N PHE A 442 2.62 15.42 -15.43
CA PHE A 442 1.83 16.04 -14.37
C PHE A 442 1.89 17.55 -14.55
N VAL A 443 0.88 18.10 -15.22
CA VAL A 443 0.88 19.51 -15.65
C VAL A 443 0.19 20.42 -14.64
N GLN A 444 0.67 21.66 -14.54
CA GLN A 444 -0.01 22.69 -13.80
C GLN A 444 -1.15 23.29 -14.63
N GLY A 445 -2.31 23.49 -13.99
CA GLY A 445 -3.52 24.01 -14.65
C GLY A 445 -3.30 25.38 -15.32
N GLN A 446 -2.53 26.26 -14.70
CA GLN A 446 -2.26 27.62 -15.21
C GLN A 446 -1.49 27.65 -16.54
N TYR A 447 -0.66 26.64 -16.83
CA TYR A 447 0.13 26.58 -18.06
C TYR A 447 -0.59 25.88 -19.21
N ILE A 448 -1.51 24.97 -18.88
CA ILE A 448 -2.28 24.24 -19.89
C ILE A 448 -3.60 24.94 -20.25
N GLN A 449 -4.11 25.84 -19.40
CA GLN A 449 -5.36 26.56 -19.66
C GLN A 449 -5.31 27.30 -21.00
N GLY A 450 -6.22 26.93 -21.92
CA GLY A 450 -6.32 27.57 -23.24
C GLY A 450 -5.19 27.20 -24.21
N ASN A 451 -4.26 26.32 -23.83
CA ASN A 451 -3.10 25.96 -24.63
C ASN A 451 -3.27 24.58 -25.30
N SER A 452 -4.18 24.51 -26.27
CA SER A 452 -4.46 23.27 -27.00
C SER A 452 -3.28 22.77 -27.84
N ALA A 453 -2.43 23.69 -28.32
CA ALA A 453 -1.21 23.33 -29.07
C ALA A 453 -0.21 22.57 -28.18
N ALA A 454 0.04 23.05 -26.95
CA ALA A 454 0.91 22.33 -26.01
C ALA A 454 0.32 20.98 -25.60
N ALA A 455 -0.99 20.92 -25.34
CA ALA A 455 -1.65 19.65 -25.03
C ALA A 455 -1.48 18.61 -26.17
N GLN A 456 -1.65 19.03 -27.42
CA GLN A 456 -1.42 18.15 -28.58
C GLN A 456 0.04 17.66 -28.67
N GLN A 457 1.00 18.54 -28.37
CA GLN A 457 2.42 18.17 -28.36
C GLN A 457 2.74 17.15 -27.27
N LEU A 458 2.30 17.39 -26.03
CA LEU A 458 2.49 16.47 -24.90
C LEU A 458 1.84 15.10 -25.16
N MET A 459 0.60 15.09 -25.69
CA MET A 459 -0.10 13.85 -26.01
C MET A 459 0.60 13.04 -27.10
N SER A 460 1.38 13.66 -28.00
CA SER A 460 2.12 12.94 -29.05
C SER A 460 3.18 11.96 -28.53
N VAL A 461 3.47 11.95 -27.22
CA VAL A 461 4.46 11.08 -26.58
C VAL A 461 4.01 10.51 -25.24
N GLY A 462 2.79 10.79 -24.77
CA GLY A 462 2.40 10.42 -23.41
C GLY A 462 0.97 10.79 -23.00
N GLU A 463 0.70 10.61 -21.71
CA GLU A 463 -0.58 10.94 -21.06
C GLU A 463 -0.44 12.20 -20.20
N ILE A 464 -1.43 13.10 -20.23
CA ILE A 464 -1.47 14.33 -19.41
C ILE A 464 -2.31 14.08 -18.16
N GLN A 465 -1.78 14.43 -16.99
CA GLN A 465 -2.32 14.18 -15.66
C GLN A 465 -2.24 15.45 -14.78
N ASN A 466 -2.89 15.43 -13.62
CA ASN A 466 -3.14 16.62 -12.81
C ASN A 466 -2.02 16.90 -11.79
N HIS A 467 -1.49 18.14 -11.77
CA HIS A 467 -0.49 18.59 -10.81
C HIS A 467 -0.87 19.88 -10.05
N SER A 468 -2.17 20.06 -9.77
CA SER A 468 -2.74 21.30 -9.19
C SER A 468 -2.67 22.53 -10.10
N TRP A 469 -3.29 23.65 -9.67
CA TRP A 469 -3.49 24.80 -10.54
C TRP A 469 -2.20 25.59 -10.77
N ASN A 470 -1.53 25.97 -9.70
CA ASN A 470 -0.36 26.85 -9.72
C ASN A 470 0.74 26.40 -8.75
N HIS A 471 0.84 25.08 -8.52
CA HIS A 471 1.83 24.43 -7.66
C HIS A 471 1.92 25.00 -6.21
N PRO A 472 0.81 25.21 -5.48
CA PRO A 472 0.90 25.64 -4.10
C PRO A 472 1.30 24.51 -3.16
N ASP A 473 1.96 24.86 -2.06
CA ASP A 473 1.98 23.98 -0.88
C ASP A 473 0.58 23.99 -0.24
N MET A 474 -0.15 22.90 -0.48
CA MET A 474 -1.52 22.72 -0.01
C MET A 474 -1.63 22.08 1.37
N THR A 475 -0.52 21.89 2.11
CA THR A 475 -0.57 21.28 3.46
C THR A 475 -1.38 22.12 4.45
N SER A 476 -1.43 23.44 4.25
CA SER A 476 -2.21 24.39 5.05
C SER A 476 -3.58 24.74 4.44
N TYR A 477 -3.90 24.20 3.26
CA TYR A 477 -5.15 24.53 2.57
C TYR A 477 -6.33 23.81 3.21
N SER A 478 -7.47 24.49 3.27
CA SER A 478 -8.75 23.84 3.55
C SER A 478 -9.11 22.85 2.44
N TYR A 479 -9.93 21.83 2.75
CA TYR A 479 -10.39 20.86 1.77
C TYR A 479 -11.01 21.51 0.50
N ALA A 480 -11.80 22.58 0.67
CA ALA A 480 -12.39 23.30 -0.45
C ALA A 480 -11.34 23.97 -1.35
N GLN A 481 -10.27 24.53 -0.78
CA GLN A 481 -9.16 25.11 -1.55
C GLN A 481 -8.36 24.02 -2.29
N VAL A 482 -8.20 22.84 -1.70
CA VAL A 482 -7.56 21.70 -2.38
C VAL A 482 -8.43 21.18 -3.52
N VAL A 483 -9.74 21.05 -3.31
CA VAL A 483 -10.70 20.70 -4.36
C VAL A 483 -10.62 21.69 -5.51
N ASP A 484 -10.60 23.00 -5.24
CA ASP A 484 -10.48 24.06 -6.27
C ASP A 484 -9.23 23.87 -7.14
N GLN A 485 -8.08 23.64 -6.50
CA GLN A 485 -6.79 23.42 -7.17
C GLN A 485 -6.82 22.24 -8.13
N ILE A 486 -7.39 21.11 -7.69
CA ILE A 486 -7.50 19.90 -8.50
C ILE A 486 -8.56 20.09 -9.59
N SER A 487 -9.75 20.60 -9.25
CA SER A 487 -10.88 20.68 -10.18
C SER A 487 -10.64 21.65 -11.33
N ARG A 488 -10.03 22.81 -11.05
CA ARG A 488 -9.69 23.79 -12.08
C ARG A 488 -8.65 23.25 -13.05
N THR A 489 -7.70 22.48 -12.54
CA THR A 489 -6.66 21.84 -13.35
C THR A 489 -7.27 20.77 -14.25
N THR A 490 -8.14 19.92 -13.72
CA THR A 490 -8.91 18.94 -14.50
C THR A 490 -9.73 19.63 -15.61
N GLN A 491 -10.37 20.76 -15.31
CA GLN A 491 -11.11 21.54 -16.30
C GLN A 491 -10.19 22.14 -17.37
N ALA A 492 -9.03 22.68 -17.00
CA ALA A 492 -8.06 23.23 -17.94
C ALA A 492 -7.46 22.17 -18.87
N ILE A 493 -7.12 20.98 -18.35
CA ILE A 493 -6.63 19.85 -19.14
C ILE A 493 -7.68 19.45 -20.19
N ARG A 494 -8.94 19.28 -19.77
CA ARG A 494 -10.06 18.98 -20.68
C ARG A 494 -10.31 20.10 -21.68
N GLY A 495 -10.26 21.35 -21.24
CA GLY A 495 -10.45 22.54 -22.08
C GLY A 495 -9.36 22.74 -23.12
N ALA A 496 -8.14 22.27 -22.86
CA ALA A 496 -7.05 22.21 -23.83
C ALA A 496 -7.22 21.05 -24.84
N GLY A 497 -8.23 20.22 -24.67
CA GLY A 497 -8.54 19.08 -25.53
C GLY A 497 -7.85 17.79 -25.13
N ALA A 498 -7.30 17.67 -23.92
CA ALA A 498 -6.76 16.38 -23.45
C ALA A 498 -7.84 15.52 -22.77
N PRO A 499 -7.62 14.20 -22.62
CA PRO A 499 -8.42 13.34 -21.77
C PRO A 499 -8.62 13.90 -20.36
N ALA A 500 -9.73 13.52 -19.72
CA ALA A 500 -9.86 13.73 -18.29
C ALA A 500 -8.71 12.99 -17.57
N PRO A 501 -7.96 13.67 -16.67
CA PRO A 501 -6.92 13.02 -15.90
C PRO A 501 -7.53 11.92 -15.02
N THR A 502 -6.73 10.89 -14.77
CA THR A 502 -7.05 9.76 -13.87
C THR A 502 -6.05 9.66 -12.73
N LEU A 503 -4.94 10.38 -12.82
CA LEU A 503 -3.91 10.49 -11.81
C LEU A 503 -3.80 11.94 -11.33
N TYR A 504 -3.48 12.07 -10.05
CA TYR A 504 -3.13 13.32 -9.43
C TYR A 504 -1.85 13.15 -8.64
N ARG A 505 -0.86 13.97 -8.95
CA ARG A 505 0.36 14.10 -8.16
C ARG A 505 0.37 15.46 -7.47
N PRO A 506 0.51 15.53 -6.14
CA PRO A 506 0.55 16.80 -5.43
C PRO A 506 1.90 17.53 -5.65
N PRO A 507 1.90 18.87 -5.67
CA PRO A 507 3.12 19.65 -5.46
C PRO A 507 3.91 19.16 -4.24
N TYR A 508 5.24 19.12 -4.38
CA TYR A 508 6.18 18.68 -3.33
C TYR A 508 6.00 17.24 -2.82
N GLY A 509 5.17 16.41 -3.47
CA GLY A 509 4.82 15.09 -2.94
C GLY A 509 3.95 15.15 -1.68
N ASN A 510 3.35 16.32 -1.38
CA ASN A 510 2.64 16.55 -0.13
C ASN A 510 1.45 15.61 0.06
N ASN A 511 1.31 15.08 1.28
CA ASN A 511 0.45 13.94 1.52
C ASN A 511 -0.48 14.11 2.72
N THR A 512 -1.43 15.04 2.63
CA THR A 512 -2.49 15.21 3.65
C THR A 512 -3.73 14.39 3.29
N SER A 513 -4.55 14.07 4.29
CA SER A 513 -5.84 13.40 4.07
C SER A 513 -6.76 14.24 3.18
N ALA A 514 -6.78 15.57 3.35
CA ALA A 514 -7.54 16.48 2.51
C ALA A 514 -7.12 16.40 1.03
N ILE A 515 -5.82 16.31 0.75
CA ILE A 515 -5.27 16.17 -0.61
C ILE A 515 -5.65 14.82 -1.23
N ARG A 516 -5.44 13.71 -0.52
CA ARG A 516 -5.81 12.37 -1.02
C ARG A 516 -7.31 12.23 -1.26
N GLN A 517 -8.13 12.72 -0.32
CA GLN A 517 -9.58 12.64 -0.42
C GLN A 517 -10.12 13.55 -1.53
N ALA A 518 -9.59 14.77 -1.69
CA ALA A 518 -10.00 15.67 -2.76
C ALA A 518 -9.68 15.10 -4.15
N ALA A 519 -8.54 14.40 -4.30
CA ALA A 519 -8.19 13.67 -5.51
C ALA A 519 -9.15 12.50 -5.77
N GLN A 520 -9.34 11.63 -4.77
CA GLN A 520 -10.19 10.43 -4.89
C GLN A 520 -11.66 10.78 -5.18
N ASN A 521 -12.23 11.79 -4.49
CA ASN A 521 -13.59 12.26 -4.73
C ASN A 521 -13.79 12.88 -6.12
N GLN A 522 -12.70 13.23 -6.81
CA GLN A 522 -12.70 13.70 -8.19
C GLN A 522 -12.33 12.58 -9.19
N GLY A 523 -12.29 11.32 -8.74
CA GLY A 523 -11.97 10.16 -9.56
C GLY A 523 -10.49 10.02 -9.90
N LEU A 524 -9.61 10.71 -9.18
CA LEU A 524 -8.17 10.70 -9.43
C LEU A 524 -7.45 9.83 -8.40
N ARG A 525 -6.54 8.98 -8.87
CA ARG A 525 -5.58 8.30 -7.99
C ARG A 525 -4.50 9.27 -7.56
N TYR A 526 -4.37 9.46 -6.26
CA TYR A 526 -3.18 10.07 -5.68
C TYR A 526 -1.95 9.20 -5.96
N ILE A 527 -0.89 9.79 -6.50
CA ILE A 527 0.36 9.07 -6.79
C ILE A 527 1.61 9.92 -6.52
N THR A 528 2.68 9.27 -6.09
CA THR A 528 4.03 9.84 -5.91
C THR A 528 5.03 9.15 -6.86
N TRP A 529 6.27 8.92 -6.42
CA TRP A 529 7.32 8.24 -7.17
C TRP A 529 8.06 7.25 -6.26
N ASP A 530 8.69 6.25 -6.86
CA ASP A 530 9.59 5.30 -6.19
C ASP A 530 11.04 5.79 -6.23
N VAL A 531 11.42 6.48 -7.31
CA VAL A 531 12.76 7.01 -7.55
C VAL A 531 12.69 8.51 -7.76
N ASP A 532 13.48 9.27 -6.99
CA ASP A 532 13.64 10.72 -7.15
C ASP A 532 14.93 10.98 -7.94
N SER A 533 14.84 11.62 -9.11
CA SER A 533 16.02 11.95 -9.91
C SER A 533 16.88 13.05 -9.30
N LYS A 534 16.32 13.83 -8.36
CA LYS A 534 16.92 15.04 -7.79
C LYS A 534 17.29 16.09 -8.85
N ASP A 535 16.66 16.07 -10.02
CA ASP A 535 16.90 17.08 -11.07
C ASP A 535 16.56 18.50 -10.61
N TRP A 536 15.53 18.64 -9.77
CA TRP A 536 15.14 19.86 -9.08
C TRP A 536 16.17 20.36 -8.05
N ASP A 537 17.02 19.47 -7.53
CA ASP A 537 18.04 19.76 -6.49
C ASP A 537 19.46 19.78 -7.09
N GLY A 538 19.57 20.19 -8.36
CA GLY A 538 20.86 20.45 -9.01
C GLY A 538 21.64 19.20 -9.46
N ALA A 539 21.02 18.03 -9.51
CA ALA A 539 21.65 16.82 -10.03
C ALA A 539 22.18 17.02 -11.48
N SER A 540 23.38 16.51 -11.73
CA SER A 540 23.95 16.45 -13.09
C SER A 540 23.18 15.46 -13.97
N SER A 541 23.27 15.59 -15.30
CA SER A 541 22.66 14.63 -16.23
C SER A 541 23.09 13.18 -15.98
N ALA A 542 24.32 12.96 -15.52
CA ALA A 542 24.81 11.64 -15.18
C ALA A 542 24.16 11.08 -13.90
N GLN A 543 23.93 11.93 -12.88
CA GLN A 543 23.24 11.53 -11.65
C GLN A 543 21.76 11.24 -11.91
N ILE A 544 21.09 12.05 -12.74
CA ILE A 544 19.71 11.83 -13.18
C ILE A 544 19.60 10.48 -13.91
N ALA A 545 20.52 10.21 -14.85
CA ALA A 545 20.56 8.93 -15.55
C ALA A 545 20.87 7.75 -14.63
N ALA A 546 21.75 7.93 -13.63
CA ALA A 546 22.05 6.91 -12.63
C ALA A 546 20.84 6.58 -11.76
N ALA A 547 20.06 7.60 -11.35
CA ALA A 547 18.81 7.40 -10.60
C ALA A 547 17.80 6.60 -11.42
N ALA A 548 17.55 6.97 -12.68
CA ALA A 548 16.72 6.16 -13.58
C ALA A 548 17.26 4.74 -13.77
N GLY A 549 18.59 4.60 -13.78
CA GLY A 549 19.29 3.33 -13.78
C GLY A 549 19.05 2.46 -12.55
N GLN A 550 18.42 2.94 -11.48
CA GLN A 550 18.03 2.12 -10.31
C GLN A 550 16.64 1.51 -10.45
N MET A 551 15.83 2.00 -11.39
CA MET A 551 14.44 1.58 -11.52
C MET A 551 14.30 0.09 -11.83
N GLN A 552 13.23 -0.47 -11.29
CA GLN A 552 12.75 -1.84 -11.50
C GLN A 552 11.36 -1.82 -12.17
N ASN A 553 10.92 -2.98 -12.67
CA ASN A 553 9.60 -3.13 -13.27
C ASN A 553 8.49 -2.58 -12.36
N GLY A 554 7.53 -1.84 -12.93
CA GLY A 554 6.41 -1.23 -12.22
C GLY A 554 6.71 0.10 -11.54
N GLN A 555 7.99 0.50 -11.38
CA GLN A 555 8.35 1.71 -10.64
C GLN A 555 8.17 3.01 -11.44
N VAL A 556 8.01 4.12 -10.72
CA VAL A 556 7.80 5.47 -11.26
C VAL A 556 8.91 6.42 -10.83
N ILE A 557 9.47 7.20 -11.75
CA ILE A 557 10.53 8.20 -11.47
C ILE A 557 10.02 9.63 -11.56
N LEU A 558 10.41 10.48 -10.61
CA LEU A 558 10.17 11.93 -10.64
C LEU A 558 11.27 12.67 -11.43
N MET A 559 10.83 13.46 -12.42
CA MET A 559 11.62 14.47 -13.15
C MET A 559 10.74 15.70 -13.41
N HIS A 560 11.29 16.78 -13.98
CA HIS A 560 10.56 18.04 -14.18
C HIS A 560 10.67 18.60 -15.62
N ASP A 561 9.59 19.23 -16.10
CA ASP A 561 9.43 19.86 -17.42
C ASP A 561 9.33 21.41 -17.33
N HIS A 562 10.09 22.05 -16.43
CA HIS A 562 10.12 23.51 -16.29
C HIS A 562 11.54 24.10 -16.50
N ASP A 563 11.59 25.41 -16.77
CA ASP A 563 12.59 26.18 -17.53
C ASP A 563 14.09 26.12 -17.13
N TYR A 564 14.47 25.31 -16.14
CA TYR A 564 15.83 25.21 -15.60
C TYR A 564 16.53 23.85 -15.85
N HIS A 565 15.91 22.93 -16.60
CA HIS A 565 16.34 21.52 -16.64
C HIS A 565 16.88 21.03 -17.99
N THR A 566 17.78 21.81 -18.63
CA THR A 566 18.60 21.28 -19.75
C THR A 566 19.37 20.02 -19.35
N ARG A 567 19.66 19.86 -18.04
CA ARG A 567 20.28 18.65 -17.48
C ARG A 567 19.39 17.41 -17.61
N THR A 568 18.09 17.51 -17.37
CA THR A 568 17.12 16.42 -17.54
C THR A 568 17.02 16.02 -19.01
N ILE A 569 16.91 17.00 -19.91
CA ILE A 569 16.91 16.76 -21.37
C ILE A 569 18.20 16.04 -21.81
N ASN A 570 19.36 16.50 -21.34
CA ASN A 570 20.65 15.89 -21.65
C ASN A 570 20.82 14.48 -21.03
N ALA A 571 20.04 14.12 -20.01
CA ALA A 571 20.05 12.79 -19.41
C ALA A 571 19.25 11.76 -20.21
N ILE A 572 18.26 12.18 -21.01
CA ILE A 572 17.34 11.30 -21.74
C ILE A 572 18.05 10.20 -22.57
N PRO A 573 19.12 10.49 -23.35
CA PRO A 573 19.81 9.44 -24.10
C PRO A 573 20.42 8.37 -23.20
N ALA A 574 21.01 8.77 -22.08
CA ALA A 574 21.61 7.85 -21.11
C ALA A 574 20.55 7.05 -20.35
N ILE A 575 19.43 7.68 -19.97
CA ILE A 575 18.26 7.00 -19.37
C ILE A 575 17.74 5.91 -20.33
N ALA A 576 17.47 6.28 -21.58
CA ALA A 576 16.92 5.34 -22.56
C ALA A 576 17.88 4.17 -22.84
N SER A 577 19.18 4.44 -22.94
CA SER A 577 20.21 3.40 -23.08
C SER A 577 20.27 2.48 -21.86
N GLY A 578 20.27 3.04 -20.65
CA GLY A 578 20.33 2.29 -19.39
C GLY A 578 19.11 1.39 -19.16
N LEU A 579 17.91 1.89 -19.44
CA LEU A 579 16.69 1.10 -19.36
C LEU A 579 16.67 -0.03 -20.39
N ARG A 580 17.07 0.26 -21.64
CA ARG A 580 17.18 -0.76 -22.70
C ARG A 580 18.19 -1.84 -22.35
N ALA A 581 19.33 -1.49 -21.75
CA ALA A 581 20.32 -2.45 -21.27
C ALA A 581 19.78 -3.38 -20.18
N LYS A 582 18.73 -2.94 -19.46
CA LYS A 582 18.01 -3.72 -18.46
C LYS A 582 16.77 -4.44 -19.01
N GLY A 583 16.46 -4.29 -20.30
CA GLY A 583 15.23 -4.80 -20.91
C GLY A 583 13.95 -4.04 -20.48
N LEU A 584 14.09 -2.93 -19.76
CA LEU A 584 12.96 -2.11 -19.31
C LEU A 584 12.56 -1.10 -20.39
N CYS A 585 11.25 -0.91 -20.55
CA CYS A 585 10.65 0.05 -21.46
C CYS A 585 9.87 1.13 -20.72
N ALA A 586 9.63 2.26 -21.36
CA ALA A 586 8.68 3.23 -20.86
C ALA A 586 7.25 2.66 -20.93
N GLY A 587 6.47 2.84 -19.85
CA GLY A 587 5.11 2.33 -19.73
C GLY A 587 4.13 3.39 -19.25
N ARG A 588 2.84 3.09 -19.41
CA ARG A 588 1.77 3.91 -18.83
C ARG A 588 1.67 3.64 -17.33
N ILE A 589 1.15 4.59 -16.56
CA ILE A 589 0.83 4.34 -15.15
C ILE A 589 -0.63 3.92 -15.06
N ASP A 590 -0.87 2.72 -14.53
CA ASP A 590 -2.22 2.23 -14.31
C ASP A 590 -2.88 2.96 -13.12
N PRO A 591 -4.02 3.65 -13.31
CA PRO A 591 -4.70 4.35 -12.24
C PRO A 591 -5.31 3.44 -11.17
N ASN A 592 -5.38 2.12 -11.37
CA ASN A 592 -5.82 1.20 -10.33
C ASN A 592 -4.67 0.83 -9.39
N THR A 593 -3.51 0.50 -9.95
CA THR A 593 -2.35 0.03 -9.18
C THR A 593 -1.36 1.14 -8.83
N GLY A 594 -1.31 2.21 -9.62
CA GLY A 594 -0.27 3.24 -9.57
C GLY A 594 1.09 2.75 -10.07
N ARG A 595 1.16 1.58 -10.72
CA ARG A 595 2.39 0.98 -11.24
C ARG A 595 2.49 1.18 -12.75
N ALA A 596 3.72 1.22 -13.22
CA ALA A 596 4.01 1.28 -14.64
C ALA A 596 3.73 -0.08 -15.30
N VAL A 597 2.93 -0.07 -16.36
CA VAL A 597 2.53 -1.26 -17.09
C VAL A 597 2.74 -1.08 -18.59
N ALA A 598 2.63 -2.19 -19.32
CA ALA A 598 2.69 -2.18 -20.76
C ALA A 598 1.65 -1.20 -21.34
N PRO A 599 2.01 -0.41 -22.35
CA PRO A 599 1.01 0.22 -23.21
C PRO A 599 0.24 -0.90 -23.92
N ALA A 600 -1.08 -1.02 -23.71
CA ALA A 600 -1.81 -2.11 -24.36
C ALA A 600 -1.77 -1.90 -25.88
N GLY A 601 -1.22 -2.89 -26.60
CA GLY A 601 -0.88 -2.79 -28.03
C GLY A 601 0.42 -3.52 -28.39
N GLY A 602 1.27 -3.81 -27.41
CA GLY A 602 2.39 -4.75 -27.57
C GLY A 602 1.89 -6.19 -27.53
N SER A 603 1.69 -6.80 -28.70
CA SER A 603 1.42 -8.25 -28.78
C SER A 603 2.64 -9.03 -28.28
N SER A 604 2.55 -9.61 -27.08
CA SER A 604 3.35 -10.79 -26.72
C SER A 604 2.60 -12.03 -27.23
N SER A 605 2.90 -12.45 -28.45
CA SER A 605 2.41 -13.71 -28.99
C SER A 605 3.08 -14.87 -28.25
N SER A 606 2.40 -15.44 -27.25
CA SER A 606 2.71 -16.77 -26.74
C SER A 606 2.23 -17.79 -27.77
N SER A 607 3.17 -18.36 -28.51
CA SER A 607 2.93 -19.44 -29.45
C SER A 607 2.63 -20.74 -28.68
N SER A 608 1.36 -21.03 -28.48
CA SER A 608 0.91 -22.38 -28.11
C SER A 608 0.86 -23.22 -29.39
N GLY A 609 1.84 -24.11 -29.54
CA GLY A 609 1.84 -25.13 -30.58
C GLY A 609 0.69 -26.11 -30.36
N GLY A 610 -0.36 -25.99 -31.16
CA GLY A 610 -1.43 -26.97 -31.30
C GLY A 610 -1.47 -27.45 -32.74
N SER A 611 -0.90 -28.62 -33.00
CA SER A 611 -1.02 -29.31 -34.28
C SER A 611 -2.43 -29.84 -34.45
N THR A 612 -3.18 -29.33 -35.43
CA THR A 612 -4.27 -30.09 -36.07
C THR A 612 -4.24 -29.85 -37.58
N THR A 613 -4.08 -30.97 -38.28
CA THR A 613 -4.03 -31.14 -39.72
C THR A 613 -5.39 -30.95 -40.40
N SER A 614 -5.32 -30.50 -41.67
CA SER A 614 -6.31 -30.55 -42.76
C SER A 614 -7.59 -29.70 -42.58
N SER A 615 -8.11 -28.98 -43.59
CA SER A 615 -8.06 -29.20 -45.04
C SER A 615 -8.23 -27.89 -45.84
N SER A 616 -7.63 -27.90 -47.01
CA SER A 616 -7.56 -26.89 -48.07
C SER A 616 -8.87 -26.60 -48.83
N SER A 617 -9.09 -25.32 -49.13
CA SER A 617 -9.63 -24.78 -50.40
C SER A 617 -9.56 -23.24 -50.28
N GLY A 618 -8.81 -22.46 -51.05
CA GLY A 618 -8.60 -22.49 -52.49
C GLY A 618 -9.32 -21.29 -53.09
N GLY A 619 -8.61 -20.18 -53.38
CA GLY A 619 -9.20 -18.99 -54.01
C GLY A 619 -8.30 -17.76 -54.01
N SER A 620 -7.45 -17.65 -55.04
CA SER A 620 -6.77 -16.42 -55.51
C SER A 620 -7.83 -15.37 -55.94
N SER A 621 -7.62 -14.06 -56.11
CA SER A 621 -6.48 -13.26 -56.58
C SER A 621 -6.81 -11.75 -56.55
N SER A 622 -5.76 -10.93 -56.44
CA SER A 622 -5.46 -9.68 -57.18
C SER A 622 -6.29 -8.38 -57.01
N SER A 623 -5.60 -7.39 -56.41
CA SER A 623 -5.22 -6.07 -56.93
C SER A 623 -6.22 -4.91 -57.17
N SER A 624 -5.86 -3.80 -56.50
CA SER A 624 -5.57 -2.45 -57.01
C SER A 624 -6.62 -1.32 -56.97
N SER A 625 -6.18 -0.26 -56.27
CA SER A 625 -6.22 1.18 -56.58
C SER A 625 -7.55 1.97 -56.53
N GLY A 626 -7.62 2.88 -55.55
CA GLY A 626 -7.62 4.33 -55.78
C GLY A 626 -8.96 5.02 -56.04
N GLY A 627 -9.29 6.03 -55.22
CA GLY A 627 -10.26 7.07 -55.59
C GLY A 627 -11.01 7.70 -54.42
N SER A 628 -10.55 8.88 -54.00
CA SER A 628 -11.29 9.79 -53.11
C SER A 628 -12.49 10.41 -53.83
N SER A 629 -13.65 10.53 -53.17
CA SER A 629 -14.42 11.78 -53.10
C SER A 629 -15.70 11.64 -52.26
N SER A 630 -16.01 12.77 -51.62
CA SER A 630 -17.13 13.13 -50.75
C SER A 630 -18.53 12.79 -51.25
N GLY A 631 -19.40 12.39 -50.32
CA GLY A 631 -20.85 12.35 -50.49
C GLY A 631 -21.55 12.08 -49.16
N SER A 632 -22.06 13.15 -48.54
CA SER A 632 -22.95 13.09 -47.38
C SER A 632 -24.23 12.32 -47.73
N SER A 633 -24.59 11.31 -46.96
CA SER A 633 -25.98 10.90 -46.80
C SER A 633 -26.16 10.14 -45.48
N SER A 634 -26.95 10.76 -44.63
CA SER A 634 -27.60 10.18 -43.46
C SER A 634 -28.34 8.90 -43.83
N SER A 635 -27.96 7.78 -43.23
CA SER A 635 -28.83 6.63 -43.03
C SER A 635 -28.37 5.90 -41.78
N GLY A 636 -29.30 5.77 -40.83
CA GLY A 636 -29.11 5.02 -39.59
C GLY A 636 -28.79 3.57 -39.91
N GLY A 637 -27.64 3.13 -39.44
CA GLY A 637 -27.21 1.75 -39.43
C GLY A 637 -26.39 1.53 -38.18
N THR A 638 -26.86 0.65 -37.30
CA THR A 638 -26.17 0.14 -36.12
C THR A 638 -24.84 -0.50 -36.56
N GLY A 639 -23.75 0.25 -36.47
CA GLY A 639 -22.38 -0.18 -36.81
C GLY A 639 -21.48 -0.15 -35.57
N GLY A 640 -20.63 -1.16 -35.42
CA GLY A 640 -19.82 -1.41 -34.22
C GLY A 640 -19.04 -0.18 -33.73
N SER A 641 -19.04 0.03 -32.42
CA SER A 641 -18.35 1.16 -31.78
C SER A 641 -16.84 0.98 -31.91
N CYS A 642 -16.19 1.75 -32.80
CA CYS A 642 -14.74 1.84 -32.84
C CYS A 642 -14.22 2.56 -31.59
N VAL A 643 -13.19 1.99 -30.96
CA VAL A 643 -12.44 2.59 -29.86
C VAL A 643 -10.99 2.78 -30.28
N CYS A 644 -10.39 3.89 -29.90
CA CYS A 644 -8.96 4.07 -29.93
C CYS A 644 -8.35 3.52 -28.64
N ASN A 645 -7.51 2.50 -28.76
CA ASN A 645 -6.61 2.17 -27.66
C ASN A 645 -5.42 3.14 -27.73
N TRP A 646 -5.38 4.14 -26.85
CA TRP A 646 -4.31 5.14 -26.78
C TRP A 646 -3.39 4.82 -25.60
N TRP A 647 -2.20 4.31 -25.91
CA TRP A 647 -1.20 3.87 -24.92
C TRP A 647 -1.74 2.94 -23.84
N GLY A 648 -2.77 2.15 -24.12
CA GLY A 648 -3.41 1.23 -23.19
C GLY A 648 -4.74 1.69 -22.60
N THR A 649 -5.20 2.91 -22.91
CA THR A 649 -6.50 3.40 -22.47
C THR A 649 -7.46 3.48 -23.66
N ASN A 650 -8.62 2.84 -23.55
CA ASN A 650 -9.64 2.90 -24.59
C ASN A 650 -10.42 4.22 -24.53
N TYR A 651 -10.37 4.96 -25.62
CA TYR A 651 -11.17 6.16 -25.85
C TYR A 651 -12.09 5.96 -27.05
N PRO A 652 -13.34 6.44 -27.02
CA PRO A 652 -14.18 6.50 -28.21
C PRO A 652 -13.48 7.24 -29.36
N VAL A 653 -13.72 6.79 -30.59
CA VAL A 653 -13.30 7.56 -31.77
C VAL A 653 -14.27 8.73 -31.99
N CYS A 654 -13.75 9.95 -32.13
CA CYS A 654 -14.60 11.12 -32.39
C CYS A 654 -15.27 11.01 -33.77
N ALA A 655 -16.54 11.41 -33.85
CA ALA A 655 -17.26 11.47 -35.12
C ALA A 655 -16.81 12.65 -35.99
N ASN A 656 -16.47 13.80 -35.36
CA ASN A 656 -16.24 15.06 -36.09
C ASN A 656 -14.89 15.75 -35.81
N SER A 657 -14.03 15.19 -34.96
CA SER A 657 -12.72 15.78 -34.64
C SER A 657 -11.58 15.01 -35.31
N SER A 658 -10.64 15.74 -35.93
CA SER A 658 -9.38 15.15 -36.41
C SER A 658 -8.37 14.94 -35.27
N GLY A 659 -8.58 15.60 -34.12
CA GLY A 659 -7.75 15.56 -32.91
C GLY A 659 -8.50 14.94 -31.74
N TRP A 660 -8.05 15.22 -30.53
CA TRP A 660 -8.84 14.94 -29.34
C TRP A 660 -10.07 15.84 -29.26
N GLY A 661 -11.15 15.34 -28.67
CA GLY A 661 -12.42 16.04 -28.54
C GLY A 661 -13.23 15.57 -27.33
N TRP A 662 -14.39 16.19 -27.14
CA TRP A 662 -15.37 15.82 -26.11
C TRP A 662 -16.73 15.63 -26.76
N GLU A 663 -17.18 14.39 -26.89
CA GLU A 663 -18.44 14.01 -27.54
C GLU A 663 -19.18 13.02 -26.62
N ASN A 664 -20.51 13.09 -26.55
CA ASN A 664 -21.33 12.16 -25.76
C ASN A 664 -20.92 12.01 -24.29
N GLY A 665 -20.50 13.11 -23.64
CA GLY A 665 -20.17 13.12 -22.22
C GLY A 665 -18.83 12.46 -21.86
N GLN A 666 -17.95 12.21 -22.82
CA GLN A 666 -16.65 11.59 -22.62
C GLN A 666 -15.60 12.14 -23.59
N SER A 667 -14.32 12.02 -23.23
CA SER A 667 -13.22 12.34 -24.14
C SER A 667 -13.18 11.34 -25.29
N CYS A 668 -13.01 11.83 -26.51
CA CYS A 668 -12.85 11.03 -27.71
C CYS A 668 -11.58 11.44 -28.45
N ILE A 669 -11.11 10.61 -29.38
CA ILE A 669 -9.94 10.89 -30.21
C ILE A 669 -10.24 10.62 -31.68
N GLY A 670 -9.89 11.57 -32.56
CA GLY A 670 -10.00 11.38 -34.00
C GLY A 670 -9.17 10.20 -34.49
N ALA A 671 -9.71 9.43 -35.43
CA ALA A 671 -9.06 8.21 -35.93
C ALA A 671 -7.63 8.44 -36.45
N GLN A 672 -7.39 9.57 -37.13
CA GLN A 672 -6.07 9.94 -37.64
C GLN A 672 -5.07 10.22 -36.51
N THR A 673 -5.52 10.91 -35.45
CA THR A 673 -4.69 11.18 -34.27
C THR A 673 -4.39 9.90 -33.52
N CYS A 674 -5.39 9.03 -33.36
CA CYS A 674 -5.20 7.72 -32.74
C CYS A 674 -4.11 6.88 -33.44
N ASN A 675 -4.13 6.85 -34.78
CA ASN A 675 -3.21 6.03 -35.56
C ASN A 675 -1.81 6.67 -35.74
N SER A 676 -1.65 7.98 -35.52
CA SER A 676 -0.37 8.68 -35.69
C SER A 676 0.49 8.75 -34.42
N GLY A 677 -0.08 8.42 -33.25
CA GLY A 677 0.52 8.62 -31.93
C GLY A 677 1.65 7.66 -31.52
N GLY A 678 2.13 6.76 -32.38
CA GLY A 678 3.26 5.86 -32.08
C GLY A 678 2.97 4.72 -31.09
N GLY A 679 1.89 4.77 -30.32
CA GLY A 679 1.44 3.69 -29.44
C GLY A 679 -0.06 3.62 -29.22
N GLY A 680 -0.83 4.12 -30.20
CA GLY A 680 -2.27 3.95 -30.24
C GLY A 680 -2.77 3.37 -31.57
N GLY A 681 -3.99 2.84 -31.57
CA GLY A 681 -4.62 2.26 -32.75
C GLY A 681 -6.14 2.19 -32.61
N VAL A 682 -6.84 2.47 -33.72
CA VAL A 682 -8.29 2.30 -33.79
C VAL A 682 -8.62 0.81 -33.91
N VAL A 683 -9.48 0.33 -33.01
CA VAL A 683 -10.04 -1.02 -32.98
C VAL A 683 -11.55 -0.90 -33.17
N CYS A 684 -12.07 -1.51 -34.23
CA CYS A 684 -13.50 -1.54 -34.52
C CYS A 684 -14.01 -2.96 -34.37
N ASN A 685 -15.16 -3.13 -33.70
CA ASN A 685 -15.86 -4.40 -33.59
C ASN A 685 -16.76 -4.66 -34.80
#